data_AF-A0A848UDU2-F1
#
_entry.id   AF-A0A848UDU2-F1
#
_cell.length_a   1.000
_cell.length_b   1.000
_cell.length_c   1.000
_cell.angle_alpha   90.00
_cell.angle_beta   90.00
_cell.angle_gamma   90.00
#
_symmetry.space_group_name_H-M   'P 1'
#
loop_
_entity.id
_entity.type
_entity.pdbx_description
1 polymer ?
#
loop_
_entity_poly.entity_id
_entity_poly.type
_entity_poly.pdbx_seq_one_letter_code
_entity_poly.pdbx_strand_id
1 'polypeptide(L)'
;MNERDFATLDELEVVLQIAGRLVGRGIAPAEFLEWFRQNVPLLAPEFAQAMSEADGGSGKLLYGMGRALWNAMPQPSNRYRPRPLPRPDRNGRCPCGSGRKFKQCCAQVEPPSELFTSMNLLRYVLGSEGKAGLKRIDARTMDPAALDDLAHHWTIRGEFERALILLEPMFAERTKPPKHAELLLDTLFDVWPPDYKPQRRRRLAKRLSADPNPGIACVALQRFIVMLADDDRIEDAWKRFHEGMRKYPEDVNFAGLELTLLLRDNRLEDAKRRAEFWAHRLRRMGTEYDDYAKTLQSMVESRENHQELEQVRTDSPLIDSLARLIEAQPVSTDGYAPRPTEPDAPVVLAPRSSLVAIERFWSENASGHKPPLVMLDSGDEPLDPEQMVRLLEREPNLVHSFEVLDDLSESLDTWTDRWQEISVVLELVLQRAETMLLEILTGRTASDWVTADTWRDALPDIVHEIPWGFVENRSALRMMARHVNHLKDRHVGSVARWLPRARILLRINPNDNHGYRELVSKELLRQRRPADALALLDEYPDDMLGSVNLNRVLALFLLDRREEAATALRTAGPRLREIRKAIVQERYGKPRDVQYDRVSIGGRDEAWFYRQDMRAIWKDSAAIDWLKQQPIPRRSQQRKAGSADTDSPSASGVPVSSTCEKSGMSAEVSEDDSASQSPLSHKALKACVNELAPHGEWLLGLTLAAALTPGGGFDVKRLFLPLLERLDGEQRPEDLESSEYLNRALTGFISLYRHFLARLDETPASPAAAEQDTIGRAAPAAGGSEMSYDWITEDLTVVALDEPEVRLNLVRGLVAGIDGNPRGWSPIPAGARNNVIGPLRLLVADTGELPVATDAVVANASLLDPDDSTFQMSREKCLESITDLVRLARLAHQ
;
A
#
# COMPACT_ATOMS: atom_id res chain seq x y z
N MET A 1 39.24 17.92 9.33
CA MET A 1 39.38 18.34 7.92
C MET A 1 38.77 19.72 7.81
N ASN A 2 39.53 20.69 7.33
CA ASN A 2 39.08 22.08 7.15
C ASN A 2 38.43 22.22 5.76
N GLU A 3 37.69 23.30 5.52
CA GLU A 3 37.04 23.57 4.22
C GLU A 3 38.03 23.55 3.03
N ARG A 4 39.29 23.95 3.24
CA ARG A 4 40.38 23.86 2.24
C ARG A 4 40.74 22.43 1.83
N ASP A 5 40.55 21.45 2.72
CA ASP A 5 40.81 20.04 2.41
C ASP A 5 39.72 19.48 1.48
N PHE A 6 38.50 20.05 1.51
CA PHE A 6 37.39 19.65 0.64
C PHE A 6 37.49 20.27 -0.75
N ALA A 7 37.77 21.58 -0.86
CA ALA A 7 37.91 22.26 -2.15
C ALA A 7 39.01 21.64 -3.04
N THR A 8 40.16 21.31 -2.44
CA THR A 8 41.28 20.68 -3.16
C THR A 8 41.02 19.23 -3.61
N LEU A 9 40.07 18.53 -2.99
CA LEU A 9 39.63 17.19 -3.43
C LEU A 9 38.74 17.29 -4.69
N ASP A 10 37.81 18.25 -4.73
CA ASP A 10 36.95 18.48 -5.91
C ASP A 10 37.74 18.99 -7.12
N GLU A 11 38.73 19.86 -6.91
CA GLU A 11 39.66 20.29 -7.97
C GLU A 11 40.43 19.09 -8.57
N LEU A 12 40.95 18.20 -7.71
CA LEU A 12 41.71 17.03 -8.14
C LEU A 12 40.84 16.02 -8.90
N GLU A 13 39.58 15.84 -8.50
CA GLU A 13 38.59 15.01 -9.20
C GLU A 13 38.43 15.44 -10.67
N VAL A 14 38.30 16.75 -10.93
CA VAL A 14 38.19 17.31 -12.29
C VAL A 14 39.45 17.01 -13.12
N VAL A 15 40.64 17.19 -12.53
CA VAL A 15 41.92 16.86 -13.19
C VAL A 15 42.01 15.38 -13.52
N LEU A 16 41.63 14.49 -12.60
CA LEU A 16 41.65 13.04 -12.80
C LEU A 16 40.67 12.59 -13.89
N GLN A 17 39.46 13.16 -13.94
CA GLN A 17 38.48 12.90 -15.00
C GLN A 17 38.98 13.31 -16.39
N ILE A 18 39.61 14.48 -16.53
CA ILE A 18 40.15 14.92 -17.83
C ILE A 18 41.40 14.12 -18.21
N ALA A 19 42.29 13.85 -17.26
CA ALA A 19 43.46 13.00 -17.46
C ALA A 19 43.06 11.59 -17.94
N GLY A 20 42.04 10.98 -17.33
CA GLY A 20 41.49 9.69 -17.72
C GLY A 20 40.92 9.69 -19.14
N ARG A 21 40.20 10.75 -19.54
CA ARG A 21 39.70 10.92 -20.93
C ARG A 21 40.86 11.00 -21.95
N LEU A 22 41.92 11.72 -21.64
CA LEU A 22 43.08 11.87 -22.54
C LEU A 22 43.85 10.56 -22.69
N VAL A 23 44.08 9.85 -21.56
CA VAL A 23 44.69 8.51 -21.54
C VAL A 23 43.83 7.49 -22.30
N GLY A 24 42.51 7.49 -22.08
CA GLY A 24 41.55 6.64 -22.79
C GLY A 24 41.58 6.84 -24.30
N ARG A 25 41.75 8.09 -24.76
CA ARG A 25 41.91 8.45 -26.18
C ARG A 25 43.30 8.18 -26.76
N GLY A 26 44.27 7.74 -25.96
CA GLY A 26 45.61 7.37 -26.43
C GLY A 26 46.57 8.53 -26.67
N ILE A 27 46.46 9.62 -25.90
CA ILE A 27 47.42 10.75 -25.92
C ILE A 27 48.88 10.28 -25.76
N ALA A 28 49.83 10.95 -26.40
CA ALA A 28 51.25 10.64 -26.21
C ALA A 28 51.74 11.08 -24.82
N PRO A 29 52.73 10.39 -24.20
CA PRO A 29 53.16 10.74 -22.84
C PRO A 29 53.74 12.16 -22.72
N ALA A 30 54.43 12.64 -23.76
CA ALA A 30 54.98 14.00 -23.78
C ALA A 30 53.88 15.06 -23.85
N GLU A 31 52.85 14.82 -24.68
CA GLU A 31 51.67 15.68 -24.81
C GLU A 31 50.86 15.71 -23.51
N PHE A 32 50.71 14.57 -22.83
CA PHE A 32 50.04 14.49 -21.53
C PHE A 32 50.76 15.32 -20.46
N LEU A 33 52.09 15.21 -20.36
CA LEU A 33 52.87 15.95 -19.36
C LEU A 33 52.83 17.45 -19.61
N GLU A 34 52.84 17.87 -20.88
CA GLU A 34 52.70 19.28 -21.25
C GLU A 34 51.27 19.80 -21.03
N TRP A 35 50.25 19.00 -21.37
CA TRP A 35 48.85 19.29 -21.01
C TRP A 35 48.70 19.49 -19.50
N PHE A 36 49.22 18.57 -18.69
CA PHE A 36 49.14 18.64 -17.23
C PHE A 36 49.80 19.93 -16.71
N ARG A 37 51.01 20.25 -17.21
CA ARG A 37 51.75 21.46 -16.85
C ARG A 37 51.00 22.75 -17.20
N GLN A 38 50.30 22.78 -18.34
CA GLN A 38 49.59 23.98 -18.83
C GLN A 38 48.19 24.13 -18.24
N ASN A 39 47.45 23.04 -18.04
CA ASN A 39 46.01 23.07 -17.78
C ASN A 39 45.66 22.83 -16.31
N VAL A 40 46.46 22.11 -15.53
CA VAL A 40 46.19 21.92 -14.09
C VAL A 40 46.15 23.27 -13.33
N PRO A 41 47.01 24.28 -13.61
CA PRO A 41 46.86 25.60 -13.01
C PRO A 41 45.57 26.36 -13.34
N LEU A 42 44.80 25.91 -14.35
CA LEU A 42 43.51 26.47 -14.75
C LEU A 42 42.32 25.63 -14.25
N LEU A 43 42.51 24.32 -14.11
CA LEU A 43 41.50 23.34 -13.71
C LEU A 43 41.47 23.10 -12.19
N ALA A 44 42.60 23.32 -11.53
CA ALA A 44 42.83 23.09 -10.11
C ALA A 44 43.79 24.18 -9.56
N PRO A 45 43.35 25.45 -9.53
CA PRO A 45 44.20 26.57 -9.14
C PRO A 45 44.71 26.48 -7.70
N GLU A 46 43.91 26.03 -6.71
CA GLU A 46 44.38 25.89 -5.32
C GLU A 46 45.44 24.80 -5.20
N PHE A 47 45.21 23.64 -5.82
CA PHE A 47 46.19 22.56 -5.89
C PHE A 47 47.50 22.99 -6.57
N ALA A 48 47.40 23.72 -7.68
CA ALA A 48 48.56 24.22 -8.40
C ALA A 48 49.32 25.29 -7.61
N GLN A 49 48.63 26.16 -6.88
CA GLN A 49 49.24 27.14 -5.99
C GLN A 49 49.99 26.45 -4.85
N ALA A 50 49.40 25.45 -4.17
CA ALA A 50 50.06 24.70 -3.10
C ALA A 50 51.35 24.00 -3.61
N MET A 51 51.32 23.41 -4.81
CA MET A 51 52.52 22.83 -5.44
C MET A 51 53.58 23.88 -5.81
N SER A 52 53.15 25.06 -6.24
CA SER A 52 54.03 26.20 -6.57
C SER A 52 54.72 26.75 -5.32
N GLU A 53 53.98 26.95 -4.23
CA GLU A 53 54.54 27.39 -2.94
C GLU A 53 55.55 26.37 -2.40
N ALA A 54 55.23 25.07 -2.45
CA ALA A 54 56.08 24.00 -1.97
C ALA A 54 57.41 23.82 -2.75
N ASP A 55 57.50 24.24 -4.01
CA ASP A 55 58.77 24.21 -4.78
C ASP A 55 59.39 25.59 -5.11
N GLY A 56 58.83 26.67 -4.55
CA GLY A 56 59.32 28.03 -4.73
C GLY A 56 59.08 28.60 -6.14
N GLY A 57 57.94 28.28 -6.75
CA GLY A 57 57.52 28.79 -8.07
C GLY A 57 58.29 28.18 -9.24
N SER A 58 58.91 27.01 -9.04
CA SER A 58 59.79 26.37 -10.02
C SER A 58 59.11 25.31 -10.90
N GLY A 59 57.87 24.92 -10.59
CA GLY A 59 57.01 24.05 -11.40
C GLY A 59 57.50 22.59 -11.52
N LYS A 60 58.46 22.19 -10.70
CA LYS A 60 59.06 20.85 -10.68
C LYS A 60 58.12 19.83 -10.03
N LEU A 61 57.44 20.19 -8.95
CA LEU A 61 56.44 19.36 -8.28
C LEU A 61 55.25 19.10 -9.20
N LEU A 62 54.74 20.13 -9.89
CA LEU A 62 53.65 19.98 -10.86
C LEU A 62 54.03 19.00 -11.99
N TYR A 63 55.26 19.08 -12.53
CA TYR A 63 55.76 18.12 -13.51
C TYR A 63 55.93 16.70 -12.93
N GLY A 64 56.47 16.60 -11.70
CA GLY A 64 56.61 15.33 -10.99
C GLY A 64 55.26 14.65 -10.74
N MET A 65 54.25 15.44 -10.38
CA MET A 65 52.87 15.02 -10.16
C MET A 65 52.23 14.47 -11.44
N GLY A 66 52.31 15.21 -12.55
CA GLY A 66 51.82 14.74 -13.84
C GLY A 66 52.48 13.43 -14.28
N ARG A 67 53.77 13.26 -13.98
CA ARG A 67 54.49 12.01 -14.27
C ARG A 67 54.09 10.86 -13.34
N ALA A 68 53.86 11.11 -12.06
CA ALA A 68 53.35 10.10 -11.14
C ALA A 68 51.94 9.64 -11.54
N LEU A 69 51.06 10.58 -11.89
CA LEU A 69 49.71 10.29 -12.39
C LEU A 69 49.75 9.47 -13.68
N TRP A 70 50.58 9.85 -14.66
CA TRP A 70 50.77 9.05 -15.88
C TRP A 70 51.25 7.62 -15.57
N ASN A 71 52.21 7.48 -14.65
CA ASN A 71 52.79 6.19 -14.29
C ASN A 71 51.78 5.26 -13.60
N ALA A 72 50.79 5.81 -12.88
CA ALA A 72 49.73 5.06 -12.22
C ALA A 72 48.49 4.82 -13.10
N MET A 73 48.21 5.71 -14.07
CA MET A 73 47.03 5.62 -14.94
C MET A 73 47.01 4.33 -15.80
N PRO A 74 45.91 3.53 -15.76
CA PRO A 74 45.72 2.37 -16.64
C PRO A 74 45.69 2.75 -18.13
N GLN A 75 46.59 2.17 -18.93
CA GLN A 75 46.76 2.56 -20.33
C GLN A 75 46.03 1.59 -21.29
N PRO A 76 45.15 2.03 -22.20
CA PRO A 76 44.50 1.15 -23.19
C PRO A 76 45.52 0.38 -24.04
N SER A 77 46.60 1.05 -24.45
CA SER A 77 47.72 0.46 -25.21
C SER A 77 48.50 -0.63 -24.44
N ASN A 78 48.31 -0.71 -23.12
CA ASN A 78 48.90 -1.73 -22.24
C ASN A 78 47.81 -2.60 -21.59
N ARG A 79 46.69 -2.84 -22.28
CA ARG A 79 45.56 -3.66 -21.80
C ARG A 79 44.98 -3.17 -20.46
N TYR A 80 44.86 -1.85 -20.33
CA TYR A 80 44.39 -1.16 -19.13
C TYR A 80 45.19 -1.56 -17.87
N ARG A 81 46.51 -1.65 -18.03
CA ARG A 81 47.48 -1.69 -16.93
C ARG A 81 48.36 -0.44 -16.96
N PRO A 82 48.88 0.03 -15.81
CA PRO A 82 49.80 1.15 -15.79
C PRO A 82 51.04 0.87 -16.65
N ARG A 83 51.60 1.90 -17.30
CA ARG A 83 52.83 1.79 -18.11
C ARG A 83 53.81 2.91 -17.75
N PRO A 84 54.58 2.74 -16.66
CA PRO A 84 55.48 3.78 -16.17
C PRO A 84 56.53 4.23 -17.20
N LEU A 85 56.80 5.53 -17.22
CA LEU A 85 57.85 6.12 -18.06
C LEU A 85 59.23 5.81 -17.49
N PRO A 86 60.22 5.45 -18.35
CA PRO A 86 61.59 5.21 -17.91
C PRO A 86 62.14 6.43 -17.16
N ARG A 87 62.94 6.20 -16.12
CA ARG A 87 63.62 7.29 -15.41
C ARG A 87 64.56 8.02 -16.39
N PRO A 88 64.45 9.36 -16.52
CA PRO A 88 65.37 10.15 -17.32
C PRO A 88 66.83 9.91 -16.91
N ASP A 89 67.76 10.00 -17.86
CA ASP A 89 69.18 9.82 -17.53
C ASP A 89 69.62 10.82 -16.45
N ARG A 90 70.40 10.32 -15.49
CA ARG A 90 70.83 11.06 -14.30
C ARG A 90 71.61 12.34 -14.65
N ASN A 91 72.35 12.35 -15.76
CA ASN A 91 73.15 13.49 -16.23
C ASN A 91 72.55 14.24 -17.43
N GLY A 92 71.54 13.67 -18.09
CA GLY A 92 70.80 14.28 -19.19
C GLY A 92 70.04 15.55 -18.80
N ARG A 93 69.60 16.32 -19.81
CA ARG A 93 68.77 17.52 -19.61
C ARG A 93 67.42 17.12 -18.99
N CYS A 94 67.00 17.88 -17.98
CA CYS A 94 65.75 17.62 -17.27
C CYS A 94 64.53 17.89 -18.17
N PRO A 95 63.58 16.94 -18.29
CA PRO A 95 62.45 17.06 -19.22
C PRO A 95 61.36 18.06 -18.79
N CYS A 96 61.48 18.70 -17.62
CA CYS A 96 60.59 19.79 -17.19
C CYS A 96 60.92 21.17 -17.83
N GLY A 97 61.84 21.23 -18.80
CA GLY A 97 62.22 22.47 -19.49
C GLY A 97 63.27 23.35 -18.77
N SER A 98 63.66 23.03 -17.53
CA SER A 98 64.59 23.85 -16.73
C SER A 98 66.05 23.96 -17.25
N GLY A 99 66.41 23.20 -18.29
CA GLY A 99 67.75 23.16 -18.88
C GLY A 99 68.85 22.49 -18.03
N ARG A 100 68.61 22.25 -16.72
CA ARG A 100 69.55 21.63 -15.77
C ARG A 100 69.67 20.10 -15.97
N LYS A 101 70.68 19.47 -15.34
CA LYS A 101 70.80 18.00 -15.30
C LYS A 101 69.68 17.41 -14.43
N PHE A 102 69.11 16.26 -14.81
CA PHE A 102 67.98 15.65 -14.10
C PHE A 102 68.24 15.45 -12.59
N LYS A 103 69.42 14.94 -12.21
CA LYS A 103 69.84 14.76 -10.79
C LYS A 103 69.92 16.04 -9.95
N GLN A 104 69.99 17.20 -10.62
CA GLN A 104 70.08 18.55 -10.04
C GLN A 104 68.77 19.34 -10.22
N CYS A 105 67.69 18.65 -10.59
CA CYS A 105 66.38 19.23 -10.84
C CYS A 105 65.27 18.27 -10.31
N CYS A 106 64.36 17.79 -11.16
CA CYS A 106 63.18 17.04 -10.73
C CYS A 106 63.48 15.74 -9.95
N ALA A 107 64.68 15.16 -10.06
CA ALA A 107 65.04 13.96 -9.29
C ALA A 107 65.07 14.16 -7.76
N GLN A 108 65.08 15.41 -7.27
CA GLN A 108 65.03 15.75 -5.84
C GLN A 108 63.60 15.96 -5.32
N VAL A 109 62.61 15.95 -6.22
CA VAL A 109 61.20 16.31 -5.97
C VAL A 109 60.24 15.43 -6.80
N GLU A 110 60.62 14.17 -7.07
CA GLU A 110 59.64 13.18 -7.53
C GLU A 110 58.71 12.87 -6.34
N PRO A 111 57.37 13.02 -6.46
CA PRO A 111 56.46 12.60 -5.40
C PRO A 111 56.53 11.07 -5.22
N PRO A 112 56.12 10.54 -4.04
CA PRO A 112 56.09 9.10 -3.78
C PRO A 112 55.31 8.34 -4.87
N SER A 113 55.79 7.17 -5.26
CA SER A 113 55.12 6.31 -6.26
C SER A 113 53.71 5.90 -5.82
N GLU A 114 53.51 5.87 -4.50
CA GLU A 114 52.34 5.36 -3.81
C GLU A 114 51.15 6.34 -3.85
N LEU A 115 51.41 7.63 -4.11
CA LEU A 115 50.41 8.72 -4.02
C LEU A 115 49.12 8.46 -4.82
N PHE A 116 49.26 7.84 -5.99
CA PHE A 116 48.13 7.47 -6.85
C PHE A 116 47.83 5.96 -6.85
N THR A 117 48.62 5.16 -6.14
CA THR A 117 48.46 3.69 -6.12
C THR A 117 47.31 3.25 -5.21
N SER A 118 46.90 4.08 -4.26
CA SER A 118 45.70 3.89 -3.43
C SER A 118 44.39 4.26 -4.14
N MET A 119 44.43 4.89 -5.32
CA MET A 119 43.23 5.31 -6.06
C MET A 119 42.89 4.32 -7.18
N ASN A 120 41.61 3.97 -7.32
CA ASN A 120 41.14 3.25 -8.49
C ASN A 120 41.08 4.15 -9.75
N LEU A 121 42.23 4.39 -10.37
CA LEU A 121 42.34 5.24 -11.55
C LEU A 121 41.63 4.66 -12.80
N LEU A 122 41.29 3.36 -12.81
CA LEU A 122 40.57 2.72 -13.91
C LEU A 122 39.22 3.39 -14.16
N ARG A 123 38.58 3.91 -13.10
CA ARG A 123 37.28 4.60 -13.15
C ARG A 123 37.29 5.81 -14.07
N TYR A 124 38.37 6.59 -14.11
CA TYR A 124 38.47 7.79 -14.94
C TYR A 124 38.74 7.46 -16.41
N VAL A 125 39.57 6.45 -16.65
CA VAL A 125 39.90 5.99 -18.00
C VAL A 125 38.65 5.40 -18.67
N LEU A 126 37.96 4.49 -17.98
CA LEU A 126 36.75 3.85 -18.51
C LEU A 126 35.48 4.71 -18.37
N GLY A 127 35.44 5.70 -17.49
CA GLY A 127 34.29 6.60 -17.33
C GLY A 127 33.96 7.39 -18.60
N SER A 128 34.95 7.61 -19.47
CA SER A 128 34.78 8.27 -20.78
C SER A 128 34.24 7.35 -21.89
N GLU A 129 34.26 6.03 -21.68
CA GLU A 129 33.78 5.05 -22.67
C GLU A 129 32.26 4.93 -22.62
N GLY A 130 31.63 4.96 -23.80
CA GLY A 130 30.22 4.61 -23.95
C GLY A 130 30.00 3.10 -23.92
N LYS A 131 28.74 2.64 -23.75
CA LYS A 131 28.37 1.20 -23.72
C LYS A 131 28.89 0.41 -24.94
N ALA A 132 29.03 1.02 -26.11
CA ALA A 132 29.60 0.41 -27.32
C ALA A 132 31.15 0.39 -27.35
N GLY A 133 31.80 1.28 -26.60
CA GLY A 133 33.24 1.23 -26.31
C GLY A 133 33.55 0.06 -25.40
N LEU A 134 32.91 0.02 -24.22
CA LEU A 134 33.08 -1.03 -23.21
C LEU A 134 32.94 -2.46 -23.79
N LYS A 135 31.98 -2.71 -24.68
CA LYS A 135 31.79 -4.02 -25.36
C LYS A 135 33.00 -4.51 -26.18
N ARG A 136 33.93 -3.63 -26.53
CA ARG A 136 35.15 -3.97 -27.30
C ARG A 136 36.38 -4.20 -26.40
N ILE A 137 36.24 -4.01 -25.09
CA ILE A 137 37.33 -4.09 -24.12
C ILE A 137 37.41 -5.50 -23.53
N ASP A 138 38.58 -6.11 -23.55
CA ASP A 138 38.85 -7.36 -22.85
C ASP A 138 39.24 -7.10 -21.38
N ALA A 139 38.22 -6.91 -20.54
CA ALA A 139 38.40 -6.61 -19.13
C ALA A 139 39.08 -7.75 -18.33
N ARG A 140 39.17 -8.99 -18.85
CA ARG A 140 39.85 -10.12 -18.16
C ARG A 140 41.34 -9.90 -17.94
N THR A 141 41.91 -8.87 -18.57
CA THR A 141 43.33 -8.51 -18.48
C THR A 141 43.62 -7.42 -17.43
N MET A 142 42.58 -6.78 -16.90
CA MET A 142 42.67 -5.74 -15.88
C MET A 142 43.03 -6.30 -14.49
N ASP A 143 43.14 -5.43 -13.51
CA ASP A 143 43.21 -5.82 -12.10
C ASP A 143 41.80 -6.17 -11.57
N PRO A 144 41.60 -7.32 -10.90
CA PRO A 144 40.29 -7.71 -10.38
C PRO A 144 39.72 -6.79 -9.28
N ALA A 145 40.54 -6.27 -8.37
CA ALA A 145 40.06 -5.40 -7.29
C ALA A 145 39.66 -4.02 -7.83
N ALA A 146 40.42 -3.50 -8.81
CA ALA A 146 40.04 -2.28 -9.52
C ALA A 146 38.75 -2.42 -10.35
N LEU A 147 38.44 -3.63 -10.84
CA LEU A 147 37.18 -3.92 -11.53
C LEU A 147 36.01 -4.05 -10.56
N ASP A 148 36.23 -4.66 -9.40
CA ASP A 148 35.23 -4.82 -8.34
C ASP A 148 34.75 -3.47 -7.80
N ASP A 149 35.68 -2.61 -7.36
CA ASP A 149 35.38 -1.25 -6.88
C ASP A 149 34.70 -0.40 -7.97
N LEU A 150 35.15 -0.50 -9.23
CA LEU A 150 34.52 0.20 -10.36
C LEU A 150 33.08 -0.24 -10.61
N ALA A 151 32.81 -1.54 -10.50
CA ALA A 151 31.49 -2.11 -10.73
C ALA A 151 30.50 -1.66 -9.64
N HIS A 152 30.91 -1.67 -8.37
CA HIS A 152 30.13 -1.13 -7.26
C HIS A 152 29.89 0.37 -7.42
N HIS A 153 30.93 1.16 -7.72
CA HIS A 153 30.81 2.61 -7.92
C HIS A 153 29.82 2.99 -9.05
N TRP A 154 29.85 2.30 -10.19
CA TRP A 154 28.87 2.51 -11.26
C TRP A 154 27.46 2.10 -10.83
N THR A 155 27.30 1.08 -9.99
CA THR A 155 26.00 0.60 -9.52
C THR A 155 25.34 1.62 -8.60
N ILE A 156 26.09 2.21 -7.66
CA ILE A 156 25.63 3.29 -6.77
C ILE A 156 25.10 4.49 -7.57
N ARG A 157 25.69 4.77 -8.75
CA ARG A 157 25.26 5.85 -9.67
C ARG A 157 24.11 5.45 -10.61
N GLY A 158 23.51 4.27 -10.46
CA GLY A 158 22.46 3.74 -11.34
C GLY A 158 22.97 3.24 -12.70
N GLU A 159 24.28 3.19 -12.93
CA GLU A 159 24.91 2.82 -14.21
C GLU A 159 25.28 1.32 -14.31
N PHE A 160 24.65 0.46 -13.50
CA PHE A 160 24.97 -0.97 -13.36
C PHE A 160 25.12 -1.74 -14.70
N GLU A 161 24.37 -1.37 -15.75
CA GLU A 161 24.51 -1.98 -17.09
C GLU A 161 25.94 -1.89 -17.66
N ARG A 162 26.73 -0.88 -17.26
CA ARG A 162 28.14 -0.73 -17.65
C ARG A 162 29.00 -1.82 -17.02
N ALA A 163 28.77 -2.14 -15.74
CA ALA A 163 29.45 -3.21 -15.04
C ALA A 163 29.12 -4.57 -15.67
N LEU A 164 27.83 -4.83 -15.94
CA LEU A 164 27.39 -6.05 -16.62
C LEU A 164 28.04 -6.25 -18.00
N ILE A 165 28.25 -5.16 -18.77
CA ILE A 165 28.94 -5.23 -20.07
C ILE A 165 30.39 -5.71 -19.95
N LEU A 166 31.10 -5.39 -18.87
CA LEU A 166 32.50 -5.81 -18.67
C LEU A 166 32.60 -7.20 -18.01
N LEU A 167 31.77 -7.47 -17.01
CA LEU A 167 31.86 -8.67 -16.17
C LEU A 167 31.18 -9.89 -16.79
N GLU A 168 29.97 -9.75 -17.35
CA GLU A 168 29.21 -10.90 -17.87
C GLU A 168 29.95 -11.70 -18.98
N PRO A 169 30.64 -11.07 -19.96
CA PRO A 169 31.37 -11.80 -20.99
C PRO A 169 32.50 -12.70 -20.44
N MET A 170 33.03 -12.42 -19.25
CA MET A 170 34.09 -13.24 -18.64
C MET A 170 33.63 -14.66 -18.33
N PHE A 171 32.33 -14.83 -18.08
CA PHE A 171 31.70 -16.10 -17.69
C PHE A 171 30.88 -16.75 -18.81
N ALA A 172 31.01 -16.25 -20.04
CA ALA A 172 30.40 -16.86 -21.23
C ALA A 172 30.94 -18.28 -21.49
N GLU A 173 30.15 -19.11 -22.19
CA GLU A 173 30.55 -20.49 -22.49
C GLU A 173 31.90 -20.54 -23.24
N ARG A 174 32.75 -21.52 -22.87
CA ARG A 174 34.08 -21.76 -23.46
C ARG A 174 35.09 -20.62 -23.26
N THR A 175 34.77 -19.62 -22.43
CA THR A 175 35.70 -18.57 -22.03
C THR A 175 36.59 -19.06 -20.90
N LYS A 176 37.91 -18.83 -20.99
CA LYS A 176 38.81 -19.06 -19.85
C LYS A 176 38.62 -17.92 -18.83
N PRO A 177 38.29 -18.20 -17.57
CA PRO A 177 38.13 -17.18 -16.54
C PRO A 177 39.45 -16.45 -16.23
N PRO A 178 39.41 -15.20 -15.75
CA PRO A 178 40.58 -14.47 -15.25
C PRO A 178 41.14 -15.09 -13.96
N LYS A 179 42.22 -14.49 -13.43
CA LYS A 179 42.59 -14.70 -12.01
C LYS A 179 41.56 -14.02 -11.12
N HIS A 180 41.29 -14.58 -9.94
CA HIS A 180 40.27 -14.08 -9.01
C HIS A 180 38.89 -13.94 -9.66
N ALA A 181 38.53 -14.93 -10.48
CA ALA A 181 37.25 -14.97 -11.17
C ALA A 181 36.08 -15.27 -10.21
N GLU A 182 36.37 -15.89 -9.08
CA GLU A 182 35.45 -16.06 -7.95
C GLU A 182 34.99 -14.72 -7.38
N LEU A 183 35.91 -13.77 -7.12
CA LEU A 183 35.59 -12.39 -6.71
C LEU A 183 34.72 -11.70 -7.77
N LEU A 184 35.21 -11.64 -9.01
CA LEU A 184 34.50 -10.94 -10.10
C LEU A 184 33.13 -11.57 -10.47
N LEU A 185 32.90 -12.83 -10.10
CA LEU A 185 31.60 -13.48 -10.25
C LEU A 185 30.64 -13.05 -9.14
N ASP A 186 31.16 -12.88 -7.92
CA ASP A 186 30.38 -12.40 -6.80
C ASP A 186 29.97 -10.94 -7.02
N THR A 187 30.94 -10.09 -7.40
CA THR A 187 30.70 -8.73 -7.91
C THR A 187 29.61 -8.72 -8.98
N LEU A 188 29.70 -9.61 -9.98
CA LEU A 188 28.71 -9.70 -11.07
C LEU A 188 27.31 -10.04 -10.55
N PHE A 189 27.18 -10.81 -9.47
CA PHE A 189 25.87 -11.11 -8.90
C PHE A 189 25.34 -9.98 -8.01
N ASP A 190 26.20 -9.25 -7.29
CA ASP A 190 25.80 -8.08 -6.50
C ASP A 190 25.36 -6.91 -7.37
N VAL A 191 26.14 -6.55 -8.39
CA VAL A 191 25.83 -5.42 -9.30
C VAL A 191 24.73 -5.74 -10.32
N TRP A 192 24.13 -6.93 -10.27
CA TRP A 192 23.05 -7.34 -11.17
C TRP A 192 21.70 -7.28 -10.44
N PRO A 193 20.86 -6.25 -10.72
CA PRO A 193 19.60 -6.07 -10.01
C PRO A 193 18.66 -7.28 -10.19
N PRO A 194 17.95 -7.73 -9.13
CA PRO A 194 17.07 -8.90 -9.19
C PRO A 194 16.07 -8.87 -10.35
N ASP A 195 15.38 -7.74 -10.55
CA ASP A 195 14.34 -7.58 -11.58
C ASP A 195 14.90 -7.42 -13.01
N TYR A 196 16.21 -7.13 -13.15
CA TYR A 196 16.81 -6.94 -14.45
C TYR A 196 17.17 -8.29 -15.09
N LYS A 197 16.28 -8.80 -15.95
CA LYS A 197 16.46 -10.09 -16.66
C LYS A 197 16.71 -11.29 -15.70
N PRO A 198 15.86 -11.51 -14.66
CA PRO A 198 16.07 -12.53 -13.63
C PRO A 198 16.34 -13.93 -14.18
N GLN A 199 15.63 -14.34 -15.23
CA GLN A 199 15.83 -15.64 -15.88
C GLN A 199 17.25 -15.84 -16.43
N ARG A 200 17.94 -14.77 -16.83
CA ARG A 200 19.31 -14.83 -17.35
C ARG A 200 20.33 -14.95 -16.21
N ARG A 201 20.17 -14.12 -15.16
CA ARG A 201 20.92 -14.18 -13.89
C ARG A 201 20.84 -15.59 -13.28
N ARG A 202 19.64 -16.16 -13.16
CA ARG A 202 19.40 -17.51 -12.62
C ARG A 202 19.95 -18.63 -13.49
N ARG A 203 19.86 -18.53 -14.83
CA ARG A 203 20.49 -19.51 -15.74
C ARG A 203 22.02 -19.48 -15.65
N LEU A 204 22.61 -18.29 -15.45
CA LEU A 204 24.05 -18.14 -15.27
C LEU A 204 24.51 -18.82 -13.96
N ALA A 205 23.88 -18.50 -12.83
CA ALA A 205 24.19 -19.12 -11.53
C ALA A 205 24.05 -20.65 -11.57
N LYS A 206 22.93 -21.16 -12.11
CA LYS A 206 22.70 -22.61 -12.25
C LYS A 206 23.72 -23.32 -13.15
N ARG A 207 24.25 -22.65 -14.19
CA ARG A 207 25.27 -23.23 -15.07
C ARG A 207 26.64 -23.25 -14.36
N LEU A 208 27.01 -22.15 -13.72
CA LEU A 208 28.32 -21.98 -13.11
C LEU A 208 28.47 -22.78 -11.80
N SER A 209 27.40 -23.15 -11.10
CA SER A 209 27.49 -24.04 -9.93
C SER A 209 28.00 -25.46 -10.26
N ALA A 210 28.08 -25.81 -11.55
CA ALA A 210 28.71 -27.02 -12.09
C ALA A 210 30.04 -26.75 -12.83
N ASP A 211 30.64 -25.56 -12.67
CA ASP A 211 31.91 -25.21 -13.31
C ASP A 211 33.07 -26.08 -12.80
N PRO A 212 34.07 -26.42 -13.64
CA PRO A 212 35.27 -27.13 -13.21
C PRO A 212 36.13 -26.38 -12.18
N ASN A 213 36.08 -25.04 -12.14
CA ASN A 213 36.75 -24.25 -11.11
C ASN A 213 35.94 -24.29 -9.80
N PRO A 214 36.50 -24.81 -8.69
CA PRO A 214 35.77 -24.99 -7.44
C PRO A 214 35.27 -23.67 -6.83
N GLY A 215 36.02 -22.57 -6.96
CA GLY A 215 35.64 -21.25 -6.42
C GLY A 215 34.47 -20.61 -7.17
N ILE A 216 34.54 -20.61 -8.52
CA ILE A 216 33.43 -20.21 -9.40
C ILE A 216 32.17 -21.02 -9.08
N ALA A 217 32.32 -22.34 -8.93
CA ALA A 217 31.21 -23.23 -8.62
C ALA A 217 30.65 -23.05 -7.20
N CYS A 218 31.46 -22.63 -6.22
CA CYS A 218 30.99 -22.32 -4.87
C CYS A 218 30.15 -21.04 -4.86
N VAL A 219 30.71 -19.92 -5.35
CA VAL A 219 30.03 -18.62 -5.45
C VAL A 219 28.72 -18.74 -6.24
N ALA A 220 28.77 -19.39 -7.41
CA ALA A 220 27.58 -19.60 -8.23
C ALA A 220 26.52 -20.47 -7.54
N LEU A 221 26.91 -21.44 -6.72
CA LEU A 221 26.00 -22.27 -5.94
C LEU A 221 25.35 -21.46 -4.81
N GLN A 222 26.13 -20.69 -4.04
CA GLN A 222 25.63 -19.80 -2.98
C GLN A 222 24.59 -18.82 -3.54
N ARG A 223 24.93 -18.11 -4.62
CA ARG A 223 24.02 -17.17 -5.29
C ARG A 223 22.79 -17.88 -5.90
N PHE A 224 22.93 -19.12 -6.40
CA PHE A 224 21.78 -19.90 -6.88
C PHE A 224 20.85 -20.38 -5.75
N ILE A 225 21.36 -20.65 -4.54
CA ILE A 225 20.57 -20.97 -3.35
C ILE A 225 19.75 -19.75 -2.91
N VAL A 226 20.35 -18.55 -2.85
CA VAL A 226 19.63 -17.31 -2.56
C VAL A 226 18.50 -17.09 -3.58
N MET A 227 18.79 -17.21 -4.88
CA MET A 227 17.77 -17.09 -5.93
C MET A 227 16.65 -18.16 -5.86
N LEU A 228 16.91 -19.34 -5.28
CA LEU A 228 15.86 -20.33 -5.03
C LEU A 228 14.98 -19.92 -3.84
N ALA A 229 15.56 -19.32 -2.80
CA ALA A 229 14.83 -18.79 -1.67
C ALA A 229 14.06 -17.50 -2.01
N ASP A 230 14.54 -16.70 -2.96
CA ASP A 230 13.83 -15.56 -3.55
C ASP A 230 12.61 -15.99 -4.36
N ASP A 231 12.73 -17.07 -5.14
CA ASP A 231 11.65 -17.66 -5.95
C ASP A 231 10.66 -18.52 -5.12
N ASP A 232 10.65 -18.40 -3.78
CA ASP A 232 9.82 -19.18 -2.83
C ASP A 232 9.98 -20.72 -2.93
N ARG A 233 11.16 -21.18 -3.34
CA ARG A 233 11.51 -22.62 -3.50
C ARG A 233 12.43 -23.09 -2.39
N ILE A 234 12.01 -22.88 -1.15
CA ILE A 234 12.78 -23.16 0.07
C ILE A 234 13.26 -24.61 0.15
N GLU A 235 12.44 -25.60 -0.24
CA GLU A 235 12.85 -27.02 -0.29
C GLU A 235 14.03 -27.27 -1.25
N ASP A 236 14.01 -26.67 -2.44
CA ASP A 236 15.13 -26.77 -3.40
C ASP A 236 16.36 -26.01 -2.88
N ALA A 237 16.16 -24.84 -2.26
CA ALA A 237 17.23 -24.03 -1.69
C ALA A 237 17.97 -24.82 -0.59
N TRP A 238 17.23 -25.42 0.35
CA TRP A 238 17.78 -26.31 1.37
C TRP A 238 18.49 -27.52 0.76
N LYS A 239 17.94 -28.16 -0.26
CA LYS A 239 18.61 -29.28 -0.92
C LYS A 239 19.97 -28.86 -1.49
N ARG A 240 20.02 -27.73 -2.19
CA ARG A 240 21.27 -27.18 -2.76
C ARG A 240 22.25 -26.69 -1.70
N PHE A 241 21.76 -26.14 -0.60
CA PHE A 241 22.57 -25.78 0.58
C PHE A 241 23.28 -27.00 1.16
N HIS A 242 22.56 -28.10 1.42
CA HIS A 242 23.16 -29.33 1.94
C HIS A 242 24.09 -30.02 0.92
N GLU A 243 23.84 -29.90 -0.38
CA GLU A 243 24.78 -30.33 -1.42
C GLU A 243 26.07 -29.48 -1.40
N GLY A 244 25.94 -28.16 -1.23
CA GLY A 244 27.05 -27.20 -1.12
C GLY A 244 27.91 -27.43 0.11
N MET A 245 27.30 -27.48 1.30
CA MET A 245 27.99 -27.72 2.58
C MET A 245 28.80 -29.03 2.60
N ARG A 246 28.35 -30.08 1.91
CA ARG A 246 29.12 -31.34 1.78
C ARG A 246 30.32 -31.21 0.83
N LYS A 247 30.25 -30.31 -0.15
CA LYS A 247 31.29 -30.10 -1.17
C LYS A 247 32.31 -29.03 -0.76
N TYR A 248 31.89 -28.06 0.04
CA TYR A 248 32.66 -26.88 0.45
C TYR A 248 32.53 -26.62 1.98
N PRO A 249 32.89 -27.58 2.86
CA PRO A 249 32.62 -27.50 4.30
C PRO A 249 33.38 -26.42 5.07
N GLU A 250 34.43 -25.85 4.47
CA GLU A 250 35.27 -24.78 5.06
C GLU A 250 34.96 -23.39 4.51
N ASP A 251 33.98 -23.26 3.61
CA ASP A 251 33.58 -21.96 3.06
C ASP A 251 32.63 -21.25 4.04
N VAL A 252 33.11 -20.14 4.60
CA VAL A 252 32.42 -19.41 5.68
C VAL A 252 31.12 -18.74 5.25
N ASN A 253 30.92 -18.45 3.96
CA ASN A 253 29.73 -17.75 3.47
C ASN A 253 28.47 -18.60 3.60
N PHE A 254 28.60 -19.93 3.74
CA PHE A 254 27.47 -20.78 4.08
C PHE A 254 26.87 -20.49 5.45
N ALA A 255 27.60 -19.84 6.37
CA ALA A 255 27.07 -19.44 7.67
C ALA A 255 25.91 -18.43 7.52
N GLY A 256 26.14 -17.30 6.86
CA GLY A 256 25.09 -16.31 6.57
C GLY A 256 24.00 -16.86 5.66
N LEU A 257 24.35 -17.74 4.72
CA LEU A 257 23.38 -18.40 3.85
C LEU A 257 22.43 -19.32 4.62
N GLU A 258 22.92 -20.06 5.62
CA GLU A 258 22.08 -20.89 6.49
C GLU A 258 21.10 -20.04 7.29
N LEU A 259 21.56 -18.91 7.85
CA LEU A 259 20.68 -17.97 8.57
C LEU A 259 19.64 -17.35 7.63
N THR A 260 20.05 -16.97 6.41
CA THR A 260 19.12 -16.45 5.39
C THR A 260 18.02 -17.47 5.08
N LEU A 261 18.36 -18.74 4.95
CA LEU A 261 17.39 -19.81 4.72
C LEU A 261 16.50 -20.02 5.94
N LEU A 262 17.04 -20.09 7.16
CA LEU A 262 16.25 -20.29 8.38
C LEU A 262 15.29 -19.13 8.66
N LEU A 263 15.70 -17.89 8.42
CA LEU A 263 14.86 -16.70 8.61
C LEU A 263 13.75 -16.59 7.55
N ARG A 264 13.97 -17.11 6.33
CA ARG A 264 12.93 -17.23 5.28
C ARG A 264 11.99 -18.41 5.50
N ASP A 265 12.53 -19.54 5.93
CA ASP A 265 11.81 -20.75 6.39
C ASP A 265 11.12 -20.51 7.75
N ASN A 266 11.21 -19.28 8.30
CA ASN A 266 10.54 -18.81 9.52
C ASN A 266 10.90 -19.60 10.80
N ARG A 267 12.11 -20.18 10.82
CA ARG A 267 12.66 -20.98 11.93
C ARG A 267 13.62 -20.14 12.78
N LEU A 268 13.08 -19.10 13.41
CA LEU A 268 13.86 -18.10 14.16
C LEU A 268 14.72 -18.73 15.27
N GLU A 269 14.17 -19.67 16.03
CA GLU A 269 14.89 -20.35 17.11
C GLU A 269 16.02 -21.26 16.63
N ASP A 270 15.89 -21.85 15.43
CA ASP A 270 17.02 -22.51 14.78
C ASP A 270 18.04 -21.46 14.30
N ALA A 271 17.60 -20.33 13.73
CA ALA A 271 18.49 -19.26 13.30
C ALA A 271 19.35 -18.73 14.46
N LYS A 272 18.77 -18.48 15.65
CA LYS A 272 19.50 -18.07 16.86
C LYS A 272 20.58 -19.09 17.24
N ARG A 273 20.20 -20.36 17.42
CA ARG A 273 21.14 -21.46 17.73
C ARG A 273 22.24 -21.63 16.69
N ARG A 274 21.93 -21.45 15.40
CA ARG A 274 22.92 -21.55 14.31
C ARG A 274 23.82 -20.32 14.24
N ALA A 275 23.32 -19.12 14.54
CA ALA A 275 24.11 -17.89 14.61
C ALA A 275 25.15 -17.96 15.74
N GLU A 276 24.76 -18.39 16.94
CA GLU A 276 25.69 -18.65 18.05
C GLU A 276 26.77 -19.67 17.69
N PHE A 277 26.35 -20.81 17.10
CA PHE A 277 27.27 -21.86 16.64
C PHE A 277 28.28 -21.31 15.63
N TRP A 278 27.82 -20.57 14.63
CA TRP A 278 28.68 -20.01 13.59
C TRP A 278 29.59 -18.92 14.13
N ALA A 279 29.10 -18.02 14.99
CA ALA A 279 29.91 -17.00 15.64
C ALA A 279 31.03 -17.63 16.49
N HIS A 280 30.74 -18.71 17.25
CA HIS A 280 31.77 -19.45 17.98
C HIS A 280 32.77 -20.14 17.04
N ARG A 281 32.32 -20.75 15.93
CA ARG A 281 33.22 -21.38 14.94
C ARG A 281 34.12 -20.37 14.26
N LEU A 282 33.59 -19.23 13.81
CA LEU A 282 34.31 -18.17 13.11
C LEU A 282 35.40 -17.55 13.99
N ARG A 283 35.07 -17.18 15.23
CA ARG A 283 36.02 -16.68 16.25
C ARG A 283 37.17 -17.66 16.53
N ARG A 284 36.95 -18.97 16.33
CA ARG A 284 37.97 -20.01 16.44
C ARG A 284 38.79 -20.23 15.17
N MET A 285 38.34 -19.74 14.02
CA MET A 285 39.08 -19.81 12.75
C MET A 285 40.08 -18.66 12.64
N GLY A 286 39.75 -17.47 13.14
CA GLY A 286 40.66 -16.33 13.19
C GLY A 286 39.95 -15.02 13.57
N THR A 287 40.71 -14.03 14.07
CA THR A 287 40.19 -12.71 14.46
C THR A 287 39.66 -11.91 13.26
N GLU A 288 40.09 -12.24 12.04
CA GLU A 288 39.59 -11.64 10.80
C GLU A 288 38.10 -11.92 10.54
N TYR A 289 37.50 -12.90 11.23
CA TYR A 289 36.07 -13.21 11.14
C TYR A 289 35.25 -12.62 12.31
N ASP A 290 35.86 -11.88 13.24
CA ASP A 290 35.14 -11.37 14.43
C ASP A 290 33.99 -10.43 14.07
N ASP A 291 34.18 -9.58 13.06
CA ASP A 291 33.12 -8.66 12.61
C ASP A 291 32.02 -9.40 11.84
N TYR A 292 32.38 -10.38 10.99
CA TYR A 292 31.37 -11.24 10.35
C TYR A 292 30.57 -12.05 11.39
N ALA A 293 31.23 -12.56 12.44
CA ALA A 293 30.57 -13.24 13.55
C ALA A 293 29.58 -12.32 14.29
N LYS A 294 29.91 -11.03 14.48
CA LYS A 294 28.96 -10.03 15.02
C LYS A 294 27.77 -9.84 14.07
N THR A 295 28.03 -9.65 12.78
CA THR A 295 26.98 -9.49 11.76
C THR A 295 26.01 -10.67 11.72
N LEU A 296 26.49 -11.91 11.90
CA LEU A 296 25.62 -13.09 11.93
C LEU A 296 24.74 -13.15 13.19
N GLN A 297 25.20 -12.65 14.33
CA GLN A 297 24.40 -12.53 15.55
C GLN A 297 23.37 -11.40 15.39
N SER A 298 23.82 -10.21 14.98
CA SER A 298 22.94 -9.06 14.77
C SER A 298 21.88 -9.31 13.69
N MET A 299 22.17 -10.12 12.66
CA MET A 299 21.20 -10.52 11.61
C MET A 299 20.01 -11.34 12.14
N VAL A 300 20.13 -11.96 13.32
CA VAL A 300 19.02 -12.68 13.96
C VAL A 300 18.41 -11.86 15.09
N GLU A 301 19.22 -11.05 15.78
CA GLU A 301 18.78 -10.10 16.80
C GLU A 301 17.97 -8.94 16.19
N SER A 302 18.31 -8.44 14.99
CA SER A 302 17.66 -7.29 14.33
C SER A 302 16.23 -7.56 13.83
N ARG A 303 15.71 -8.78 13.99
CA ARG A 303 14.28 -9.07 13.79
C ARG A 303 13.45 -9.00 15.07
N GLU A 304 14.11 -8.71 16.20
CA GLU A 304 13.53 -8.22 17.44
C GLU A 304 13.95 -6.73 17.53
N ASN A 305 13.02 -5.81 17.27
CA ASN A 305 13.23 -4.42 16.82
C ASN A 305 14.14 -3.49 17.69
N HIS A 306 14.75 -3.96 18.78
CA HIS A 306 15.45 -3.15 19.77
C HIS A 306 16.71 -2.43 19.24
N GLN A 307 17.54 -3.08 18.42
CA GLN A 307 18.76 -2.43 17.92
C GLN A 307 18.45 -1.34 16.89
N GLU A 308 17.41 -1.54 16.08
CA GLU A 308 16.93 -0.55 15.12
C GLU A 308 16.27 0.63 15.86
N LEU A 309 15.46 0.37 16.88
CA LEU A 309 14.85 1.41 17.72
C LEU A 309 15.91 2.35 18.33
N GLU A 310 16.95 1.81 18.96
CA GLU A 310 18.01 2.63 19.58
C GLU A 310 18.80 3.50 18.58
N GLN A 311 19.00 3.01 17.35
CA GLN A 311 19.60 3.82 16.29
C GLN A 311 18.66 4.96 15.87
N VAL A 312 17.37 4.67 15.67
CA VAL A 312 16.37 5.66 15.27
C VAL A 312 16.14 6.71 16.35
N ARG A 313 16.14 6.33 17.64
CA ARG A 313 16.08 7.26 18.78
C ARG A 313 17.24 8.26 18.78
N THR A 314 18.43 7.80 18.40
CA THR A 314 19.62 8.65 18.29
C THR A 314 19.49 9.67 17.15
N ASP A 315 18.88 9.25 16.05
CA ASP A 315 18.75 10.04 14.82
C ASP A 315 17.54 11.00 14.80
N SER A 316 16.50 10.75 15.58
CA SER A 316 15.26 11.54 15.60
C SER A 316 14.76 11.83 17.03
N PRO A 317 14.97 13.06 17.55
CA PRO A 317 14.54 13.44 18.91
C PRO A 317 13.03 13.34 19.14
N LEU A 318 12.22 13.56 18.10
CA LEU A 318 10.76 13.48 18.19
C LEU A 318 10.29 12.03 18.38
N ILE A 319 10.90 11.10 17.63
CA ILE A 319 10.67 9.67 17.78
C ILE A 319 11.11 9.18 19.16
N ASP A 320 12.30 9.60 19.62
CA ASP A 320 12.76 9.22 20.96
C ASP A 320 11.84 9.73 22.08
N SER A 321 11.30 10.96 21.96
CA SER A 321 10.29 11.44 22.90
C SER A 321 9.00 10.61 22.86
N LEU A 322 8.45 10.27 21.68
CA LEU A 322 7.28 9.39 21.59
C LEU A 322 7.56 8.00 22.19
N ALA A 323 8.69 7.38 21.86
CA ALA A 323 9.08 6.08 22.40
C ALA A 323 9.20 6.12 23.93
N ARG A 324 9.89 7.12 24.48
CA ARG A 324 9.99 7.33 25.93
C ARG A 324 8.63 7.54 26.60
N LEU A 325 7.67 8.23 25.97
CA LEU A 325 6.34 8.45 26.52
C LEU A 325 5.52 7.15 26.60
N ILE A 326 5.62 6.28 25.58
CA ILE A 326 4.94 4.98 25.57
C ILE A 326 5.61 4.00 26.56
N GLU A 327 6.94 3.95 26.59
CA GLU A 327 7.73 3.08 27.48
C GLU A 327 7.61 3.47 28.96
N ALA A 328 7.49 4.76 29.28
CA ALA A 328 7.43 5.25 30.66
C ALA A 328 6.09 4.99 31.36
N GLN A 329 5.00 4.81 30.61
CA GLN A 329 3.70 4.49 31.19
C GLN A 329 3.52 2.96 31.28
N PRO A 330 3.12 2.40 32.44
CA PRO A 330 2.69 1.00 32.50
C PRO A 330 1.49 0.79 31.57
N VAL A 331 1.18 -0.44 31.15
CA VAL A 331 -0.11 -0.70 30.50
C VAL A 331 -1.22 -0.59 31.55
N SER A 332 -2.35 0.02 31.17
CA SER A 332 -3.58 0.05 31.97
C SER A 332 -4.76 0.16 31.03
N THR A 333 -5.85 -0.51 31.40
CA THR A 333 -7.13 -0.54 30.70
C THR A 333 -8.26 0.01 31.58
N ASP A 334 -7.94 0.66 32.70
CA ASP A 334 -8.91 1.17 33.69
C ASP A 334 -9.86 2.24 33.11
N GLY A 335 -9.43 2.89 32.02
CA GLY A 335 -10.23 3.83 31.25
C GLY A 335 -11.41 3.22 30.50
N TYR A 336 -11.49 1.89 30.36
CA TYR A 336 -12.55 1.20 29.61
C TYR A 336 -13.56 0.48 30.51
N ALA A 337 -14.77 0.27 29.99
CA ALA A 337 -15.76 -0.60 30.62
C ALA A 337 -15.14 -1.98 30.94
N PRO A 338 -15.46 -2.58 32.12
CA PRO A 338 -14.91 -3.89 32.47
C PRO A 338 -15.44 -4.96 31.51
N ARG A 339 -14.64 -6.00 31.29
CA ARG A 339 -15.03 -7.19 30.52
C ARG A 339 -16.39 -7.74 31.02
N PRO A 340 -17.35 -8.06 30.13
CA PRO A 340 -18.64 -8.64 30.52
C PRO A 340 -18.49 -9.92 31.33
N THR A 341 -19.37 -10.11 32.32
CA THR A 341 -19.42 -11.35 33.13
C THR A 341 -20.12 -12.51 32.43
N GLU A 342 -20.98 -12.21 31.44
CA GLU A 342 -21.69 -13.20 30.63
C GLU A 342 -20.79 -13.68 29.48
N PRO A 343 -20.52 -15.00 29.35
CA PRO A 343 -19.53 -15.51 28.38
C PRO A 343 -19.77 -15.12 26.92
N ASP A 344 -21.04 -15.04 26.52
CA ASP A 344 -21.46 -14.77 25.13
C ASP A 344 -21.72 -13.27 24.86
N ALA A 345 -21.64 -12.41 25.88
CA ALA A 345 -21.87 -10.99 25.71
C ALA A 345 -20.68 -10.31 24.99
N PRO A 346 -20.93 -9.48 23.96
CA PRO A 346 -19.88 -8.77 23.26
C PRO A 346 -19.23 -7.71 24.15
N VAL A 347 -17.92 -7.51 23.98
CA VAL A 347 -17.19 -6.39 24.55
C VAL A 347 -17.47 -5.15 23.71
N VAL A 348 -17.90 -4.08 24.38
CA VAL A 348 -17.94 -2.72 23.85
C VAL A 348 -16.88 -1.91 24.59
N LEU A 349 -15.93 -1.36 23.86
CA LEU A 349 -14.81 -0.57 24.40
C LEU A 349 -15.24 0.86 24.78
N ALA A 350 -16.36 0.97 25.49
CA ALA A 350 -16.90 2.25 25.93
C ALA A 350 -15.95 2.92 26.94
N PRO A 351 -15.54 4.18 26.71
CA PRO A 351 -14.67 4.91 27.62
C PRO A 351 -15.43 5.31 28.89
N ARG A 352 -14.78 5.17 30.05
CA ARG A 352 -15.24 5.73 31.33
C ARG A 352 -15.02 7.24 31.37
N SER A 353 -15.67 7.91 32.32
CA SER A 353 -15.58 9.37 32.49
C SER A 353 -14.16 9.92 32.62
N SER A 354 -13.21 9.15 33.17
CA SER A 354 -11.79 9.49 33.22
C SER A 354 -11.14 9.53 31.84
N LEU A 355 -11.47 8.58 30.97
CA LEU A 355 -10.93 8.47 29.62
C LEU A 355 -11.60 9.48 28.67
N VAL A 356 -12.92 9.65 28.77
CA VAL A 356 -13.68 10.67 28.01
C VAL A 356 -13.12 12.08 28.23
N ALA A 357 -12.62 12.40 29.43
CA ALA A 357 -12.04 13.70 29.72
C ALA A 357 -10.73 13.96 28.96
N ILE A 358 -9.84 12.96 28.88
CA ILE A 358 -8.57 13.08 28.16
C ILE A 358 -8.72 12.92 26.64
N GLU A 359 -9.66 12.09 26.18
CA GLU A 359 -10.02 11.98 24.75
C GLU A 359 -10.64 13.29 24.24
N ARG A 360 -11.43 13.98 25.05
CA ARG A 360 -11.91 15.33 24.73
C ARG A 360 -10.74 16.31 24.60
N PHE A 361 -9.84 16.34 25.58
CA PHE A 361 -8.63 17.17 25.53
C PHE A 361 -7.81 16.92 24.25
N TRP A 362 -7.67 15.66 23.82
CA TRP A 362 -7.07 15.33 22.53
C TRP A 362 -7.85 15.95 21.37
N SER A 363 -9.15 15.64 21.23
CA SER A 363 -9.97 16.10 20.10
C SER A 363 -10.09 17.64 19.97
N GLU A 364 -10.02 18.37 21.09
CA GLU A 364 -10.03 19.84 21.11
C GLU A 364 -8.70 20.45 20.67
N ASN A 365 -7.59 19.69 20.76
CA ASN A 365 -6.24 20.17 20.51
C ASN A 365 -5.52 19.45 19.36
N ALA A 366 -6.10 18.40 18.77
CA ALA A 366 -5.60 17.63 17.64
C ALA A 366 -6.75 17.32 16.67
N SER A 367 -6.84 18.08 15.58
CA SER A 367 -7.98 18.07 14.66
C SER A 367 -7.75 17.15 13.47
N GLY A 368 -7.96 15.83 13.65
CA GLY A 368 -7.95 14.84 12.56
C GLY A 368 -9.33 14.21 12.36
N HIS A 369 -9.68 13.82 11.13
CA HIS A 369 -10.86 12.97 10.89
C HIS A 369 -10.47 11.49 10.97
N LYS A 370 -11.36 10.66 11.55
CA LYS A 370 -11.13 9.22 11.62
C LYS A 370 -11.36 8.55 10.26
N PRO A 371 -10.59 7.50 9.90
CA PRO A 371 -10.79 6.77 8.65
C PRO A 371 -12.22 6.23 8.52
N PRO A 372 -12.87 6.45 7.37
CA PRO A 372 -14.26 6.05 7.16
C PRO A 372 -14.36 4.53 7.02
N LEU A 373 -15.32 3.93 7.72
CA LEU A 373 -15.56 2.48 7.67
C LEU A 373 -14.25 1.70 7.94
N VAL A 374 -13.98 0.67 7.13
CA VAL A 374 -12.87 -0.29 7.29
C VAL A 374 -11.54 0.21 6.73
N MET A 375 -11.45 1.50 6.37
CA MET A 375 -10.22 2.10 5.87
C MET A 375 -9.21 2.24 7.00
N LEU A 376 -7.92 2.17 6.65
CA LEU A 376 -6.78 2.36 7.56
C LEU A 376 -6.14 3.74 7.42
N ASP A 377 -6.75 4.64 6.66
CA ASP A 377 -6.32 6.01 6.34
C ASP A 377 -7.58 6.84 6.03
N SER A 378 -7.66 8.05 6.59
CA SER A 378 -8.72 9.03 6.34
C SER A 378 -8.59 9.70 4.97
N GLY A 379 -7.37 9.84 4.45
CA GLY A 379 -7.05 10.61 3.25
C GLY A 379 -7.09 12.13 3.46
N ASP A 380 -7.16 12.59 4.71
CA ASP A 380 -7.07 14.00 5.08
C ASP A 380 -5.62 14.41 5.42
N GLU A 381 -5.40 15.68 5.77
CA GLU A 381 -4.08 16.16 6.18
C GLU A 381 -3.73 15.61 7.58
N PRO A 382 -2.62 14.86 7.74
CA PRO A 382 -2.28 14.21 9.00
C PRO A 382 -1.85 15.23 10.06
N LEU A 383 -1.98 14.84 11.33
CA LEU A 383 -1.72 15.70 12.48
C LEU A 383 -0.23 16.12 12.55
N ASP A 384 0.03 17.33 13.08
CA ASP A 384 1.40 17.80 13.31
C ASP A 384 2.15 16.85 14.27
N PRO A 385 3.26 16.22 13.82
CA PRO A 385 4.09 15.34 14.64
C PRO A 385 4.51 15.96 15.98
N GLU A 386 4.90 17.24 15.97
CA GLU A 386 5.33 17.91 17.19
C GLU A 386 4.17 18.22 18.14
N GLN A 387 3.00 18.59 17.61
CA GLN A 387 1.79 18.85 18.40
C GLN A 387 1.34 17.60 19.14
N MET A 388 1.33 16.44 18.48
CA MET A 388 0.98 15.18 19.12
C MET A 388 1.93 14.84 20.28
N VAL A 389 3.25 14.96 20.09
CA VAL A 389 4.22 14.73 21.18
C VAL A 389 4.02 15.74 22.32
N ARG A 390 3.84 17.04 22.02
CA ARG A 390 3.56 18.06 23.06
C ARG A 390 2.28 17.79 23.86
N LEU A 391 1.25 17.20 23.24
CA LEU A 391 0.03 16.81 23.94
C LEU A 391 0.24 15.58 24.84
N LEU A 392 0.99 14.58 24.36
CA LEU A 392 1.36 13.39 25.13
C LEU A 392 2.30 13.73 26.30
N GLU A 393 3.22 14.69 26.15
CA GLU A 393 4.05 15.19 27.25
C GLU A 393 3.22 15.90 28.33
N ARG A 394 2.13 16.57 27.94
CA ARG A 394 1.24 17.31 28.84
C ARG A 394 0.22 16.41 29.54
N GLU A 395 -0.29 15.39 28.88
CA GLU A 395 -1.21 14.40 29.44
C GLU A 395 -0.75 12.98 29.06
N PRO A 396 0.20 12.39 29.79
CA PRO A 396 0.76 11.08 29.45
C PRO A 396 -0.27 9.95 29.47
N ASN A 397 -1.41 10.09 30.14
CA ASN A 397 -2.46 9.06 30.15
C ASN A 397 -3.10 8.85 28.77
N LEU A 398 -2.88 9.74 27.81
CA LEU A 398 -3.35 9.62 26.43
C LEU A 398 -2.87 8.33 25.73
N VAL A 399 -1.72 7.75 26.13
CA VAL A 399 -1.21 6.45 25.60
C VAL A 399 -2.03 5.22 26.07
N HIS A 400 -3.16 5.45 26.75
CA HIS A 400 -4.14 4.45 27.16
C HIS A 400 -5.48 4.57 26.40
N SER A 401 -5.58 5.48 25.42
CA SER A 401 -6.75 5.57 24.54
C SER A 401 -6.46 4.90 23.19
N PHE A 402 -7.32 3.96 22.78
CA PHE A 402 -7.33 3.45 21.41
C PHE A 402 -7.61 4.56 20.38
N GLU A 403 -8.38 5.60 20.71
CA GLU A 403 -8.61 6.72 19.79
C GLU A 403 -7.31 7.47 19.48
N VAL A 404 -6.53 7.78 20.52
CA VAL A 404 -5.26 8.50 20.38
C VAL A 404 -4.21 7.63 19.68
N LEU A 405 -4.12 6.35 20.05
CA LEU A 405 -3.15 5.42 19.43
C LEU A 405 -3.50 5.13 17.96
N ASP A 406 -4.78 5.16 17.58
CA ASP A 406 -5.23 5.09 16.18
C ASP A 406 -4.81 6.36 15.41
N ASP A 407 -4.97 7.57 15.97
CA ASP A 407 -4.51 8.82 15.32
C ASP A 407 -2.99 8.90 15.17
N LEU A 408 -2.24 8.45 16.19
CA LEU A 408 -0.78 8.34 16.15
C LEU A 408 -0.33 7.36 15.06
N SER A 409 -0.90 6.15 15.03
CA SER A 409 -0.52 5.12 14.05
C SER A 409 -0.92 5.46 12.61
N GLU A 410 -1.84 6.39 12.39
CA GLU A 410 -2.14 6.97 11.08
C GLU A 410 -1.12 8.02 10.66
N SER A 411 -0.83 8.95 11.57
CA SER A 411 -0.01 10.12 11.26
C SER A 411 1.49 9.78 11.17
N LEU A 412 1.95 8.66 11.72
CA LEU A 412 3.37 8.27 11.74
C LEU A 412 4.04 8.24 10.36
N ASP A 413 3.29 7.93 9.29
CA ASP A 413 3.82 7.90 7.91
C ASP A 413 4.32 9.27 7.41
N THR A 414 4.01 10.39 8.08
CA THR A 414 4.50 11.74 7.73
C THR A 414 5.57 12.29 8.66
N TRP A 415 5.99 11.54 9.69
CA TRP A 415 6.98 12.03 10.67
C TRP A 415 8.42 12.04 10.12
N THR A 416 8.71 11.23 9.08
CA THR A 416 10.03 11.10 8.46
C THR A 416 9.95 10.36 7.12
N ASP A 417 10.71 10.78 6.11
CA ASP A 417 10.82 10.05 4.84
C ASP A 417 11.54 8.68 4.98
N ARG A 418 12.15 8.40 6.15
CA ARG A 418 12.89 7.17 6.41
C ARG A 418 11.96 6.07 6.92
N TRP A 419 11.46 5.26 6.00
CA TRP A 419 10.54 4.14 6.27
C TRP A 419 10.98 3.21 7.43
N GLN A 420 12.28 2.96 7.61
CA GLN A 420 12.78 2.14 8.74
C GLN A 420 12.45 2.75 10.10
N GLU A 421 12.47 4.08 10.20
CA GLU A 421 12.17 4.81 11.45
C GLU A 421 10.69 4.74 11.78
N ILE A 422 9.83 5.01 10.78
CA ILE A 422 8.38 4.86 10.90
C ILE A 422 8.08 3.45 11.36
N SER A 423 8.66 2.44 10.70
CA SER A 423 8.33 1.05 10.93
C SER A 423 8.49 0.63 12.40
N VAL A 424 9.62 0.97 13.01
CA VAL A 424 9.94 0.50 14.36
C VAL A 424 9.08 1.19 15.42
N VAL A 425 8.78 2.48 15.25
CA VAL A 425 7.91 3.27 16.15
C VAL A 425 6.45 2.89 15.99
N LEU A 426 6.02 2.65 14.75
CA LEU A 426 4.68 2.17 14.42
C LEU A 426 4.44 0.82 15.09
N GLU A 427 5.41 -0.11 15.09
CA GLU A 427 5.24 -1.36 15.83
C GLU A 427 5.13 -1.14 17.35
N LEU A 428 5.87 -0.20 17.95
CA LEU A 428 5.73 0.13 19.38
C LEU A 428 4.31 0.62 19.73
N VAL A 429 3.73 1.50 18.91
CA VAL A 429 2.34 1.99 19.06
C VAL A 429 1.33 0.85 18.87
N LEU A 430 1.54 -0.04 17.91
CA LEU A 430 0.64 -1.15 17.62
C LEU A 430 0.74 -2.30 18.65
N GLN A 431 1.92 -2.56 19.20
CA GLN A 431 2.14 -3.47 20.33
C GLN A 431 1.49 -2.96 21.62
N ARG A 432 1.54 -1.64 21.88
CA ARG A 432 0.84 -1.00 23.01
C ARG A 432 -0.66 -1.30 22.94
N ALA A 433 -1.28 -1.06 21.78
CA ALA A 433 -2.69 -1.35 21.56
C ALA A 433 -3.02 -2.85 21.59
N GLU A 434 -2.19 -3.73 20.99
CA GLU A 434 -2.36 -5.19 21.11
C GLU A 434 -2.38 -5.62 22.60
N THR A 435 -1.43 -5.12 23.39
CA THR A 435 -1.31 -5.47 24.81
C THR A 435 -2.53 -5.02 25.63
N MET A 436 -2.99 -3.78 25.44
CA MET A 436 -4.21 -3.26 26.07
C MET A 436 -5.44 -4.08 25.69
N LEU A 437 -5.57 -4.46 24.41
CA LEU A 437 -6.71 -5.22 23.91
C LEU A 437 -6.73 -6.64 24.48
N LEU A 438 -5.56 -7.30 24.55
CA LEU A 438 -5.42 -8.62 25.17
C LEU A 438 -5.67 -8.58 26.68
N GLU A 439 -5.28 -7.50 27.37
CA GLU A 439 -5.59 -7.31 28.78
C GLU A 439 -7.10 -7.16 29.03
N ILE A 440 -7.81 -6.36 28.22
CA ILE A 440 -9.29 -6.27 28.28
C ILE A 440 -9.95 -7.62 28.00
N LEU A 441 -9.47 -8.33 26.98
CA LEU A 441 -10.06 -9.60 26.55
C LEU A 441 -9.78 -10.75 27.52
N THR A 442 -8.61 -10.82 28.16
CA THR A 442 -8.14 -12.02 28.88
C THR A 442 -7.73 -11.78 30.34
N GLY A 443 -7.61 -10.52 30.77
CA GLY A 443 -7.03 -10.16 32.06
C GLY A 443 -5.52 -10.40 32.16
N ARG A 444 -4.81 -10.52 31.03
CA ARG A 444 -3.36 -10.75 30.95
C ARG A 444 -2.70 -9.92 29.86
N THR A 445 -1.49 -9.47 30.12
CA THR A 445 -0.68 -8.60 29.24
C THR A 445 0.38 -9.35 28.42
N ALA A 446 0.55 -10.67 28.59
CA ALA A 446 1.56 -11.43 27.87
C ALA A 446 1.13 -11.77 26.43
N SER A 447 2.08 -11.84 25.50
CA SER A 447 1.84 -12.21 24.09
C SER A 447 2.28 -13.65 23.75
N ASP A 448 3.03 -14.33 24.62
CA ASP A 448 3.61 -15.66 24.37
C ASP A 448 2.57 -16.76 24.08
N TRP A 449 1.37 -16.65 24.67
CA TRP A 449 0.28 -17.62 24.55
C TRP A 449 -0.53 -17.48 23.25
N VAL A 450 -0.29 -16.45 22.46
CA VAL A 450 -0.99 -16.18 21.19
C VAL A 450 -0.60 -17.21 20.10
N THR A 451 0.43 -18.02 20.36
CA THR A 451 0.84 -19.14 19.50
C THR A 451 -0.04 -20.37 19.70
N ALA A 452 -0.40 -21.03 18.59
CA ALA A 452 -1.10 -22.31 18.60
C ALA A 452 -0.71 -23.12 17.35
N ASP A 453 -0.57 -24.42 17.52
CA ASP A 453 0.02 -25.33 16.52
C ASP A 453 -0.87 -25.46 15.27
N THR A 454 -2.19 -25.54 15.47
CA THR A 454 -3.21 -25.66 14.42
C THR A 454 -4.22 -24.51 14.51
N TRP A 455 -4.97 -24.25 13.44
CA TRP A 455 -6.06 -23.25 13.44
C TRP A 455 -7.24 -23.68 14.31
N ARG A 456 -7.41 -24.99 14.53
CA ARG A 456 -8.51 -25.57 15.31
C ARG A 456 -8.33 -25.46 16.82
N ASP A 457 -7.11 -25.22 17.27
CA ASP A 457 -6.84 -25.06 18.69
C ASP A 457 -7.63 -23.84 19.20
N ALA A 458 -8.19 -23.89 20.41
CA ALA A 458 -8.79 -22.71 21.00
C ALA A 458 -7.68 -21.68 21.28
N LEU A 459 -7.89 -20.40 20.94
CA LEU A 459 -7.09 -19.33 21.53
C LEU A 459 -7.47 -19.27 23.03
N PRO A 460 -6.52 -19.51 23.96
CA PRO A 460 -6.82 -19.49 25.39
C PRO A 460 -7.45 -18.17 25.83
N ASP A 461 -8.41 -18.25 26.75
CA ASP A 461 -9.03 -17.12 27.47
C ASP A 461 -9.76 -16.02 26.63
N ILE A 462 -9.70 -16.05 25.28
CA ILE A 462 -10.53 -15.23 24.38
C ILE A 462 -11.88 -15.93 24.11
N VAL A 463 -12.89 -15.55 24.88
CA VAL A 463 -14.28 -16.01 24.68
C VAL A 463 -15.21 -14.93 24.10
N HIS A 464 -14.98 -13.65 24.40
CA HIS A 464 -15.83 -12.55 23.93
C HIS A 464 -15.44 -12.07 22.53
N GLU A 465 -16.45 -11.56 21.82
CA GLU A 465 -16.30 -10.84 20.56
C GLU A 465 -16.24 -9.33 20.81
N ILE A 466 -15.64 -8.60 19.86
CA ILE A 466 -15.60 -7.14 19.77
C ILE A 466 -16.23 -6.79 18.41
N PRO A 467 -17.56 -6.60 18.33
CA PRO A 467 -18.24 -6.40 17.07
C PRO A 467 -17.94 -5.02 16.48
N TRP A 468 -17.62 -4.98 15.18
CA TRP A 468 -17.35 -3.76 14.41
C TRP A 468 -18.52 -2.76 14.33
N GLY A 469 -19.75 -3.21 14.64
CA GLY A 469 -20.95 -2.38 14.61
C GLY A 469 -20.89 -1.20 15.59
N PHE A 470 -20.34 -1.43 16.78
CA PHE A 470 -20.10 -0.40 17.79
C PHE A 470 -18.98 0.54 17.33
N VAL A 471 -19.19 1.85 17.45
CA VAL A 471 -18.23 2.86 16.97
C VAL A 471 -16.98 2.85 17.86
N GLU A 472 -17.20 2.68 19.16
CA GLU A 472 -16.22 2.56 20.25
C GLU A 472 -15.20 1.43 20.00
N ASN A 473 -15.61 0.39 19.26
CA ASN A 473 -14.76 -0.76 18.95
C ASN A 473 -13.84 -0.52 17.74
N ARG A 474 -14.12 0.48 16.90
CA ARG A 474 -13.49 0.59 15.57
C ARG A 474 -12.00 0.87 15.64
N SER A 475 -11.58 1.80 16.50
CA SER A 475 -10.18 2.23 16.60
C SER A 475 -9.29 1.07 17.06
N ALA A 476 -9.69 0.30 18.08
CA ALA A 476 -8.97 -0.91 18.49
C ALA A 476 -8.91 -1.99 17.38
N LEU A 477 -10.02 -2.25 16.67
CA LEU A 477 -10.06 -3.22 15.58
C LEU A 477 -9.25 -2.76 14.35
N ARG A 478 -9.21 -1.45 14.08
CA ARG A 478 -8.41 -0.83 13.02
C ARG A 478 -6.93 -0.91 13.35
N MET A 479 -6.54 -0.64 14.60
CA MET A 479 -5.18 -0.83 15.09
C MET A 479 -4.73 -2.29 14.97
N MET A 480 -5.56 -3.26 15.34
CA MET A 480 -5.23 -4.68 15.10
C MET A 480 -5.09 -4.99 13.60
N ALA A 481 -5.91 -4.41 12.73
CA ALA A 481 -5.76 -4.54 11.29
C ALA A 481 -4.46 -3.88 10.77
N ARG A 482 -4.10 -2.68 11.24
CA ARG A 482 -2.82 -2.03 10.95
C ARG A 482 -1.66 -2.93 11.42
N HIS A 483 -1.74 -3.52 12.60
CA HIS A 483 -0.71 -4.43 13.14
C HIS A 483 -0.52 -5.69 12.30
N VAL A 484 -1.61 -6.34 11.88
CA VAL A 484 -1.53 -7.50 10.96
C VAL A 484 -0.90 -7.11 9.63
N ASN A 485 -1.27 -5.96 9.04
CA ASN A 485 -0.70 -5.52 7.77
C ASN A 485 0.77 -5.12 7.89
N HIS A 486 1.14 -4.42 8.96
CA HIS A 486 2.51 -4.03 9.27
C HIS A 486 3.42 -5.26 9.42
N LEU A 487 3.04 -6.24 10.26
CA LEU A 487 3.78 -7.49 10.44
C LEU A 487 3.70 -8.45 9.23
N LYS A 488 2.86 -8.17 8.23
CA LYS A 488 2.82 -8.90 6.96
C LYS A 488 3.72 -8.27 5.91
N ASP A 489 4.12 -7.01 6.08
CA ASP A 489 5.01 -6.37 5.14
C ASP A 489 6.35 -7.12 5.05
N ARG A 490 6.87 -7.21 3.82
CA ARG A 490 8.06 -8.01 3.49
C ARG A 490 9.33 -7.49 4.13
N HIS A 491 9.36 -6.22 4.53
CA HIS A 491 10.51 -5.57 5.12
C HIS A 491 10.51 -5.70 6.65
N VAL A 492 9.34 -5.81 7.30
CA VAL A 492 9.20 -5.90 8.76
C VAL A 492 9.16 -7.34 9.26
N GLY A 493 8.19 -8.10 8.76
CA GLY A 493 7.61 -9.19 9.53
C GLY A 493 7.73 -10.57 8.89
N SER A 494 7.11 -11.55 9.55
CA SER A 494 7.06 -12.93 9.09
C SER A 494 5.69 -13.51 9.35
N VAL A 495 5.40 -14.63 8.69
CA VAL A 495 4.18 -15.41 8.90
C VAL A 495 3.96 -15.77 10.38
N ALA A 496 5.01 -16.11 11.14
CA ALA A 496 4.86 -16.39 12.58
C ALA A 496 4.46 -15.15 13.40
N ARG A 497 4.80 -13.93 12.96
CA ARG A 497 4.44 -12.70 13.67
C ARG A 497 2.99 -12.32 13.37
N TRP A 498 2.59 -12.21 12.10
CA TRP A 498 1.27 -11.68 11.72
C TRP A 498 0.12 -12.69 11.76
N LEU A 499 0.36 -13.96 11.41
CA LEU A 499 -0.72 -14.96 11.32
C LEU A 499 -1.44 -15.18 12.67
N PRO A 500 -0.76 -15.21 13.83
CA PRO A 500 -1.43 -15.26 15.12
C PRO A 500 -2.27 -14.01 15.44
N ARG A 501 -1.82 -12.81 15.05
CA ARG A 501 -2.63 -11.57 15.20
C ARG A 501 -3.87 -11.59 14.32
N ALA A 502 -3.74 -12.07 13.08
CA ALA A 502 -4.87 -12.22 12.17
C ALA A 502 -5.92 -13.20 12.72
N ARG A 503 -5.47 -14.25 13.42
CA ARG A 503 -6.34 -15.20 14.12
C ARG A 503 -7.06 -14.57 15.31
N ILE A 504 -6.38 -13.77 16.14
CA ILE A 504 -7.05 -12.98 17.19
C ILE A 504 -8.11 -12.08 16.56
N LEU A 505 -7.74 -11.31 15.52
CA LEU A 505 -8.63 -10.37 14.87
C LEU A 505 -9.88 -11.03 14.28
N LEU A 506 -9.73 -12.20 13.64
CA LEU A 506 -10.86 -13.00 13.16
C LEU A 506 -11.70 -13.60 14.29
N ARG A 507 -11.07 -14.02 15.40
CA ARG A 507 -11.78 -14.58 16.57
C ARG A 507 -12.62 -13.53 17.32
N ILE A 508 -12.14 -12.29 17.41
CA ILE A 508 -12.84 -11.20 18.08
C ILE A 508 -13.81 -10.46 17.15
N ASN A 509 -13.51 -10.37 15.85
CA ASN A 509 -14.40 -9.78 14.86
C ASN A 509 -14.81 -10.82 13.80
N PRO A 510 -15.75 -11.73 14.12
CA PRO A 510 -16.13 -12.85 13.23
C PRO A 510 -16.81 -12.41 11.93
N ASN A 511 -17.30 -11.17 11.84
CA ASN A 511 -17.80 -10.63 10.58
C ASN A 511 -16.68 -10.27 9.59
N ASP A 512 -15.43 -10.25 10.04
CA ASP A 512 -14.22 -10.00 9.25
C ASP A 512 -14.38 -8.81 8.28
N ASN A 513 -14.73 -7.65 8.83
CA ASN A 513 -15.00 -6.43 8.07
C ASN A 513 -13.79 -5.97 7.24
N HIS A 514 -12.57 -6.31 7.68
CA HIS A 514 -11.31 -5.99 6.99
C HIS A 514 -10.87 -7.07 5.96
N GLY A 515 -11.55 -8.21 5.85
CA GLY A 515 -11.29 -9.23 4.82
C GLY A 515 -10.09 -10.17 5.06
N TYR A 516 -9.65 -10.32 6.31
CA TYR A 516 -8.52 -11.17 6.69
C TYR A 516 -8.73 -12.66 6.41
N ARG A 517 -9.96 -13.18 6.35
CA ARG A 517 -10.23 -14.60 6.07
C ARG A 517 -9.78 -15.02 4.67
N GLU A 518 -9.87 -14.14 3.68
CA GLU A 518 -9.29 -14.40 2.35
C GLU A 518 -7.77 -14.47 2.43
N LEU A 519 -7.16 -13.48 3.08
CA LEU A 519 -5.72 -13.35 3.20
C LEU A 519 -5.09 -14.54 3.94
N VAL A 520 -5.65 -14.90 5.09
CA VAL A 520 -5.22 -16.02 5.93
C VAL A 520 -5.41 -17.36 5.21
N SER A 521 -6.58 -17.60 4.60
CA SER A 521 -6.82 -18.88 3.91
C SER A 521 -5.90 -19.08 2.70
N LYS A 522 -5.54 -18.00 1.97
CA LYS A 522 -4.48 -18.05 0.94
C LYS A 522 -3.13 -18.45 1.54
N GLU A 523 -2.77 -17.87 2.67
CA GLU A 523 -1.48 -18.06 3.31
C GLU A 523 -1.30 -19.47 3.92
N LEU A 524 -2.33 -19.97 4.61
CA LEU A 524 -2.35 -21.36 5.10
C LEU A 524 -2.20 -22.38 3.95
N LEU A 525 -2.77 -22.08 2.78
CA LEU A 525 -2.59 -22.91 1.58
C LEU A 525 -1.17 -22.84 1.00
N ARG A 526 -0.47 -21.69 1.07
CA ARG A 526 0.96 -21.58 0.69
C ARG A 526 1.85 -22.42 1.59
N GLN A 527 1.64 -22.35 2.90
CA GLN A 527 2.32 -23.18 3.90
C GLN A 527 1.98 -24.68 3.82
N ARG A 528 1.17 -25.11 2.85
CA ARG A 528 0.66 -26.49 2.72
C ARG A 528 -0.08 -26.98 3.99
N ARG A 529 -0.84 -26.09 4.62
CA ARG A 529 -1.72 -26.36 5.78
C ARG A 529 -3.21 -26.38 5.37
N PRO A 530 -3.66 -27.28 4.48
CA PRO A 530 -5.03 -27.26 3.96
C PRO A 530 -6.09 -27.63 5.00
N ALA A 531 -5.73 -28.38 6.05
CA ALA A 531 -6.64 -28.68 7.17
C ALA A 531 -6.98 -27.42 7.98
N ASP A 532 -5.99 -26.56 8.22
CA ASP A 532 -6.14 -25.29 8.90
C ASP A 532 -6.89 -24.27 8.03
N ALA A 533 -6.52 -24.19 6.74
CA ALA A 533 -7.24 -23.37 5.77
C ALA A 533 -8.72 -23.77 5.71
N LEU A 534 -9.04 -25.07 5.69
CA LEU A 534 -10.42 -25.53 5.70
C LEU A 534 -11.12 -25.24 7.04
N ALA A 535 -10.44 -25.38 8.18
CA ALA A 535 -11.02 -25.06 9.49
C ALA A 535 -11.48 -23.60 9.57
N LEU A 536 -10.61 -22.65 9.19
CA LEU A 536 -10.98 -21.23 9.05
C LEU A 536 -12.18 -21.07 8.11
N LEU A 537 -12.12 -21.70 6.94
CA LEU A 537 -13.16 -21.53 5.95
C LEU A 537 -14.50 -22.09 6.43
N ASP A 538 -14.53 -23.17 7.22
CA ASP A 538 -15.76 -23.75 7.75
C ASP A 538 -16.49 -22.82 8.76
N GLU A 539 -15.81 -21.81 9.32
CA GLU A 539 -16.41 -20.69 10.09
C GLU A 539 -17.23 -19.74 9.18
N TYR A 540 -16.96 -19.73 7.86
CA TYR A 540 -17.59 -18.85 6.85
C TYR A 540 -18.27 -19.66 5.73
N PRO A 541 -19.26 -20.53 6.02
CA PRO A 541 -19.83 -21.47 5.05
C PRO A 541 -20.42 -20.76 3.82
N ASP A 542 -21.23 -19.73 4.04
CA ASP A 542 -22.01 -19.01 3.04
C ASP A 542 -21.30 -17.80 2.41
N ASP A 543 -19.98 -17.71 2.56
CA ASP A 543 -19.21 -16.56 2.08
C ASP A 543 -19.43 -16.26 0.58
N MET A 544 -19.50 -14.97 0.24
CA MET A 544 -19.84 -14.50 -1.10
C MET A 544 -18.64 -14.23 -2.02
N LEU A 545 -17.42 -14.14 -1.48
CA LEU A 545 -16.19 -13.87 -2.22
C LEU A 545 -15.75 -15.12 -3.00
N GLY A 546 -15.43 -14.95 -4.28
CA GLY A 546 -15.03 -16.06 -5.14
C GLY A 546 -13.67 -16.65 -4.78
N SER A 547 -12.80 -15.81 -4.21
CA SER A 547 -11.51 -16.16 -3.62
C SER A 547 -11.63 -17.19 -2.48
N VAL A 548 -12.41 -16.87 -1.45
CA VAL A 548 -12.69 -17.71 -0.26
C VAL A 548 -13.27 -19.06 -0.66
N ASN A 549 -14.26 -19.02 -1.56
CA ASN A 549 -14.89 -20.23 -2.12
C ASN A 549 -13.89 -21.12 -2.88
N LEU A 550 -12.97 -20.55 -3.68
CA LEU A 550 -11.94 -21.32 -4.38
C LEU A 550 -10.83 -21.82 -3.45
N ASN A 551 -10.51 -21.09 -2.39
CA ASN A 551 -9.63 -21.58 -1.33
C ASN A 551 -10.22 -22.82 -0.65
N ARG A 552 -11.54 -22.86 -0.39
CA ARG A 552 -12.21 -24.06 0.15
C ARG A 552 -12.10 -25.24 -0.80
N VAL A 553 -12.34 -25.02 -2.09
CA VAL A 553 -12.21 -26.05 -3.13
C VAL A 553 -10.76 -26.58 -3.21
N LEU A 554 -9.76 -25.69 -3.13
CA LEU A 554 -8.34 -26.10 -3.13
C LEU A 554 -7.95 -26.84 -1.83
N ALA A 555 -8.43 -26.40 -0.67
CA ALA A 555 -8.19 -27.06 0.61
C ALA A 555 -8.76 -28.49 0.62
N LEU A 556 -10.03 -28.66 0.22
CA LEU A 556 -10.66 -29.97 0.06
C LEU A 556 -9.93 -30.83 -0.98
N PHE A 557 -9.46 -30.24 -2.07
CA PHE A 557 -8.63 -30.93 -3.06
C PHE A 557 -7.29 -31.41 -2.46
N LEU A 558 -6.59 -30.58 -1.69
CA LEU A 558 -5.31 -30.95 -1.07
C LEU A 558 -5.47 -32.01 0.04
N LEU A 559 -6.65 -32.11 0.65
CA LEU A 559 -7.04 -33.16 1.60
C LEU A 559 -7.60 -34.43 0.94
N ASP A 560 -7.52 -34.55 -0.40
CA ASP A 560 -8.10 -35.64 -1.21
C ASP A 560 -9.63 -35.82 -1.09
N ARG A 561 -10.34 -34.84 -0.54
CA ARG A 561 -11.81 -34.78 -0.42
C ARG A 561 -12.46 -34.34 -1.74
N ARG A 562 -12.21 -35.11 -2.80
CA ARG A 562 -12.53 -34.79 -4.22
C ARG A 562 -14.01 -34.49 -4.47
N GLU A 563 -14.91 -35.28 -3.88
CA GLU A 563 -16.36 -35.14 -4.10
C GLU A 563 -16.90 -33.87 -3.45
N GLU A 564 -16.43 -33.56 -2.24
CA GLU A 564 -16.78 -32.34 -1.51
C GLU A 564 -16.21 -31.09 -2.19
N ALA A 565 -14.97 -31.14 -2.68
CA ALA A 565 -14.39 -30.09 -3.52
C ALA A 565 -15.24 -29.82 -4.77
N ALA A 566 -15.75 -30.89 -5.41
CA ALA A 566 -16.65 -30.75 -6.55
C ALA A 566 -18.04 -30.21 -6.15
N THR A 567 -18.55 -30.55 -4.96
CA THR A 567 -19.80 -29.99 -4.41
C THR A 567 -19.65 -28.50 -4.11
N ALA A 568 -18.64 -28.08 -3.35
CA ALA A 568 -18.37 -26.67 -3.07
C ALA A 568 -18.22 -25.83 -4.34
N LEU A 569 -17.52 -26.36 -5.36
CA LEU A 569 -17.37 -25.72 -6.67
C LEU A 569 -18.70 -25.59 -7.45
N ARG A 570 -19.66 -26.50 -7.24
CA ARG A 570 -21.02 -26.40 -7.80
C ARG A 570 -21.87 -25.39 -7.04
N THR A 571 -21.87 -25.44 -5.70
CA THR A 571 -22.66 -24.55 -4.83
C THR A 571 -22.30 -23.09 -5.04
N ALA A 572 -21.01 -22.77 -5.14
CA ALA A 572 -20.55 -21.41 -5.44
C ALA A 572 -20.99 -20.89 -6.83
N GLY A 573 -21.37 -21.79 -7.76
CA GLY A 573 -22.15 -21.43 -8.94
C GLY A 573 -21.46 -20.48 -9.94
N PRO A 574 -22.24 -19.66 -10.67
CA PRO A 574 -21.71 -18.85 -11.78
C PRO A 574 -20.66 -17.79 -11.40
N ARG A 575 -20.57 -17.34 -10.15
CA ARG A 575 -19.63 -16.28 -9.72
C ARG A 575 -18.16 -16.67 -9.93
N LEU A 576 -17.83 -17.94 -9.73
CA LEU A 576 -16.46 -18.45 -9.92
C LEU A 576 -16.03 -18.55 -11.39
N ARG A 577 -16.90 -18.27 -12.36
CA ARG A 577 -16.65 -18.57 -13.78
C ARG A 577 -15.44 -17.84 -14.36
N GLU A 578 -15.26 -16.55 -14.09
CA GLU A 578 -14.08 -15.82 -14.62
C GLU A 578 -12.81 -16.13 -13.81
N ILE A 579 -12.89 -16.37 -12.49
CA ILE A 579 -11.73 -16.78 -11.67
C ILE A 579 -11.20 -18.16 -12.09
N ARG A 580 -12.08 -19.16 -12.28
CA ARG A 580 -11.69 -20.49 -12.80
C ARG A 580 -11.00 -20.40 -14.15
N LYS A 581 -11.55 -19.58 -15.06
CA LYS A 581 -10.95 -19.30 -16.37
C LYS A 581 -9.58 -18.65 -16.21
N ALA A 582 -9.43 -17.68 -15.30
CA ALA A 582 -8.16 -17.06 -15.02
C ALA A 582 -7.12 -18.04 -14.47
N ILE A 583 -7.47 -18.96 -13.56
CA ILE A 583 -6.55 -19.98 -13.04
C ILE A 583 -6.09 -20.94 -14.16
N VAL A 584 -7.04 -21.48 -14.92
CA VAL A 584 -6.81 -22.53 -15.93
C VAL A 584 -6.00 -22.04 -17.13
N GLN A 585 -6.21 -20.81 -17.60
CA GLN A 585 -5.51 -20.29 -18.78
C GLN A 585 -4.00 -20.09 -18.52
N GLU A 586 -3.14 -20.37 -19.49
CA GLU A 586 -1.69 -20.14 -19.32
C GLU A 586 -1.35 -18.64 -19.30
N ARG A 587 -2.12 -17.83 -20.03
CA ARG A 587 -2.04 -16.37 -20.03
C ARG A 587 -3.43 -15.79 -19.75
N TYR A 588 -3.51 -14.88 -18.79
CA TYR A 588 -4.70 -14.08 -18.48
C TYR A 588 -4.24 -12.63 -18.36
N GLY A 589 -4.74 -11.76 -19.24
CA GLY A 589 -4.31 -10.36 -19.28
C GLY A 589 -4.86 -9.54 -18.11
N LYS A 590 -4.11 -8.53 -17.66
CA LYS A 590 -4.63 -7.52 -16.72
C LYS A 590 -5.85 -6.82 -17.38
N PRO A 591 -7.00 -6.70 -16.69
CA PRO A 591 -8.09 -5.85 -17.15
C PRO A 591 -7.62 -4.39 -17.35
N ARG A 592 -8.30 -3.63 -18.21
CA ARG A 592 -7.95 -2.22 -18.43
C ARG A 592 -8.31 -1.35 -17.23
N ASP A 593 -9.42 -1.69 -16.59
CA ASP A 593 -10.09 -0.88 -15.57
C ASP A 593 -9.87 -1.49 -14.17
N VAL A 594 -8.67 -2.01 -13.88
CA VAL A 594 -8.33 -2.49 -12.53
C VAL A 594 -8.22 -1.30 -11.59
N GLN A 595 -9.18 -1.19 -10.68
CA GLN A 595 -9.12 -0.38 -9.48
C GLN A 595 -8.46 -1.22 -8.38
N TYR A 596 -7.64 -0.58 -7.55
CA TYR A 596 -6.86 -1.25 -6.49
C TYR A 596 -7.50 -1.08 -5.11
N ASP A 597 -8.33 -0.05 -4.99
CA ASP A 597 -9.19 0.34 -3.86
C ASP A 597 -10.48 -0.50 -3.77
N ARG A 598 -10.86 -1.23 -4.83
CA ARG A 598 -12.09 -2.03 -4.86
C ARG A 598 -12.00 -3.22 -5.82
N VAL A 599 -12.85 -4.23 -5.59
CA VAL A 599 -12.91 -5.44 -6.43
C VAL A 599 -14.36 -5.79 -6.80
N SER A 600 -14.60 -6.10 -8.06
CA SER A 600 -15.91 -6.54 -8.56
C SER A 600 -16.11 -8.03 -8.28
N ILE A 601 -17.06 -8.38 -7.43
CA ILE A 601 -17.36 -9.78 -7.07
C ILE A 601 -17.82 -10.57 -8.33
N GLY A 602 -17.17 -11.70 -8.61
CA GLY A 602 -17.31 -12.49 -9.84
C GLY A 602 -16.67 -11.86 -11.09
N GLY A 603 -15.91 -10.79 -10.92
CA GLY A 603 -15.36 -9.93 -11.96
C GLY A 603 -14.08 -10.45 -12.63
N ARG A 604 -13.51 -9.63 -13.51
CA ARG A 604 -12.23 -9.92 -14.20
C ARG A 604 -11.01 -9.43 -13.41
N ASP A 605 -11.21 -8.40 -12.63
CA ASP A 605 -10.34 -7.85 -11.59
C ASP A 605 -10.12 -8.86 -10.46
N GLU A 606 -11.19 -9.36 -9.81
CA GLU A 606 -11.10 -10.43 -8.79
C GLU A 606 -10.34 -11.65 -9.35
N ALA A 607 -10.74 -12.08 -10.55
CA ALA A 607 -10.10 -13.18 -11.26
C ALA A 607 -8.62 -12.93 -11.58
N TRP A 608 -8.22 -11.68 -11.82
CA TRP A 608 -6.84 -11.31 -12.10
C TRP A 608 -6.00 -11.29 -10.81
N PHE A 609 -6.50 -10.69 -9.73
CA PHE A 609 -5.83 -10.66 -8.42
C PHE A 609 -5.63 -12.08 -7.86
N TYR A 610 -6.71 -12.86 -7.74
CA TYR A 610 -6.64 -14.24 -7.23
C TYR A 610 -5.66 -15.11 -8.03
N ARG A 611 -5.59 -14.91 -9.35
CA ARG A 611 -4.63 -15.62 -10.21
C ARG A 611 -3.18 -15.28 -9.85
N GLN A 612 -2.84 -14.02 -9.58
CA GLN A 612 -1.45 -13.67 -9.19
C GLN A 612 -1.06 -14.41 -7.91
N ASP A 613 -1.97 -14.43 -6.93
CA ASP A 613 -1.70 -14.97 -5.59
C ASP A 613 -1.59 -16.49 -5.53
N MET A 614 -2.46 -17.20 -6.26
CA MET A 614 -2.76 -18.61 -5.99
C MET A 614 -2.45 -19.57 -7.16
N ARG A 615 -2.28 -19.07 -8.40
CA ARG A 615 -2.20 -19.94 -9.59
C ARG A 615 -0.96 -20.84 -9.61
N ALA A 616 0.11 -20.49 -8.87
CA ALA A 616 1.26 -21.36 -8.64
C ALA A 616 0.84 -22.60 -7.83
N ILE A 617 0.24 -22.41 -6.66
CA ILE A 617 -0.23 -23.50 -5.76
C ILE A 617 -1.20 -24.43 -6.50
N TRP A 618 -2.16 -23.88 -7.24
CA TRP A 618 -3.09 -24.65 -8.08
C TRP A 618 -2.38 -25.51 -9.14
N LYS A 619 -1.26 -25.03 -9.69
CA LYS A 619 -0.46 -25.74 -10.70
C LYS A 619 0.39 -26.83 -10.07
N ASP A 620 1.10 -26.50 -8.99
CA ASP A 620 2.09 -27.38 -8.37
C ASP A 620 1.42 -28.54 -7.60
N SER A 621 0.18 -28.36 -7.17
CA SER A 621 -0.69 -29.41 -6.62
C SER A 621 -1.42 -30.27 -7.67
N ALA A 622 -1.22 -30.02 -8.97
CA ALA A 622 -2.00 -30.57 -10.08
C ALA A 622 -3.53 -30.27 -10.04
N ALA A 623 -4.00 -29.43 -9.11
CA ALA A 623 -5.42 -29.06 -8.98
C ALA A 623 -5.99 -28.37 -10.23
N ILE A 624 -5.16 -27.69 -11.04
CA ILE A 624 -5.56 -27.13 -12.34
C ILE A 624 -6.15 -28.19 -13.27
N ASP A 625 -5.56 -29.39 -13.34
CA ASP A 625 -5.98 -30.40 -14.32
C ASP A 625 -7.26 -31.10 -13.90
N TRP A 626 -7.51 -31.22 -12.59
CA TRP A 626 -8.82 -31.58 -12.05
C TRP A 626 -9.86 -30.47 -12.27
N LEU A 627 -9.50 -29.20 -12.05
CA LEU A 627 -10.42 -28.05 -12.22
C LEU A 627 -10.91 -27.88 -13.67
N LYS A 628 -10.09 -28.28 -14.65
CA LYS A 628 -10.45 -28.37 -16.08
C LYS A 628 -11.52 -29.44 -16.36
N GLN A 629 -11.53 -30.53 -15.60
CA GLN A 629 -12.48 -31.63 -15.76
C GLN A 629 -13.84 -31.31 -15.12
N GLN A 630 -13.90 -30.38 -14.16
CA GLN A 630 -15.13 -29.99 -13.50
C GLN A 630 -16.07 -29.17 -14.42
N PRO A 631 -17.38 -29.42 -14.41
CA PRO A 631 -18.33 -28.71 -15.27
C PRO A 631 -18.30 -27.20 -15.01
N ILE A 632 -18.41 -26.38 -16.05
CA ILE A 632 -18.48 -24.92 -15.95
C ILE A 632 -19.96 -24.52 -15.87
N PRO A 633 -20.42 -23.81 -14.80
CA PRO A 633 -21.77 -23.30 -14.72
C PRO A 633 -22.13 -22.43 -15.94
N ARG A 634 -23.20 -22.79 -16.64
CA ARG A 634 -23.69 -21.99 -17.77
C ARG A 634 -24.33 -20.72 -17.22
N ARG A 635 -23.99 -19.57 -17.82
CA ARG A 635 -24.69 -18.31 -17.56
C ARG A 635 -26.14 -18.48 -18.03
N SER A 636 -27.12 -18.30 -17.15
CA SER A 636 -28.53 -18.31 -17.54
C SER A 636 -28.74 -17.21 -18.59
N GLN A 637 -29.08 -17.60 -19.81
CA GLN A 637 -29.43 -16.64 -20.84
C GLN A 637 -30.81 -16.08 -20.51
N GLN A 638 -30.85 -14.87 -19.95
CA GLN A 638 -32.03 -14.02 -20.11
C GLN A 638 -32.30 -13.93 -21.61
N ARG A 639 -33.45 -14.46 -22.05
CA ARG A 639 -33.86 -14.42 -23.46
C ARG A 639 -33.93 -12.97 -23.89
N LYS A 640 -32.97 -12.51 -24.71
CA LYS A 640 -33.13 -11.27 -25.46
C LYS A 640 -34.37 -11.45 -26.33
N ALA A 641 -35.45 -10.75 -26.02
CA ALA A 641 -36.49 -10.51 -27.00
C ALA A 641 -35.84 -9.74 -28.15
N GLY A 642 -35.87 -10.32 -29.35
CA GLY A 642 -35.31 -9.67 -30.52
C GLY A 642 -36.11 -8.42 -30.86
N SER A 643 -35.40 -7.34 -31.17
CA SER A 643 -35.95 -6.21 -31.90
C SER A 643 -36.41 -6.71 -33.27
N ALA A 644 -37.70 -6.57 -33.56
CA ALA A 644 -38.25 -6.78 -34.88
C ALA A 644 -38.61 -5.40 -35.46
N ASP A 645 -37.72 -4.86 -36.29
CA ASP A 645 -38.07 -3.88 -37.31
C ASP A 645 -38.02 -4.60 -38.66
N THR A 646 -39.13 -4.62 -39.38
CA THR A 646 -39.20 -4.63 -40.86
C THR A 646 -40.66 -4.50 -41.29
N ASP A 647 -40.97 -3.32 -41.84
CA ASP A 647 -41.88 -3.03 -42.96
C ASP A 647 -43.07 -3.96 -43.23
N SER A 648 -44.27 -3.37 -43.12
CA SER A 648 -45.44 -3.81 -43.89
C SER A 648 -45.31 -3.29 -45.34
N PRO A 649 -45.82 -4.02 -46.37
CA PRO A 649 -47.27 -4.00 -46.60
C PRO A 649 -47.92 -5.29 -47.12
N SER A 650 -49.22 -5.40 -46.81
CA SER A 650 -50.29 -6.04 -47.60
C SER A 650 -50.12 -7.49 -48.13
N ALA A 651 -50.92 -8.42 -47.60
CA ALA A 651 -52.11 -8.92 -48.32
C ALA A 651 -52.98 -9.90 -47.49
N SER A 652 -54.30 -9.64 -47.49
CA SER A 652 -55.43 -10.61 -47.41
C SER A 652 -55.43 -11.78 -46.41
N GLY A 653 -56.49 -11.84 -45.57
CA GLY A 653 -57.11 -13.13 -45.17
C GLY A 653 -57.38 -13.34 -43.67
N VAL A 654 -58.59 -13.03 -43.22
CA VAL A 654 -59.15 -13.33 -41.87
C VAL A 654 -60.51 -14.06 -42.10
N PRO A 655 -61.09 -14.82 -41.16
CA PRO A 655 -60.63 -16.13 -40.67
C PRO A 655 -61.76 -17.21 -40.64
N VAL A 656 -61.40 -18.48 -40.39
CA VAL A 656 -62.29 -19.58 -39.96
C VAL A 656 -61.42 -20.52 -39.09
N SER A 657 -61.80 -21.09 -37.93
CA SER A 657 -63.10 -21.25 -37.24
C SER A 657 -62.99 -21.08 -35.71
N SER A 658 -64.15 -20.91 -35.07
CA SER A 658 -64.37 -20.90 -33.60
C SER A 658 -64.94 -22.24 -33.06
N THR A 659 -65.36 -22.24 -31.79
CA THR A 659 -66.08 -23.28 -31.00
C THR A 659 -65.26 -24.53 -30.59
N CYS A 660 -65.46 -25.17 -29.43
CA CYS A 660 -66.45 -25.07 -28.33
C CYS A 660 -65.69 -25.31 -26.98
N GLU A 661 -65.97 -24.73 -25.80
CA GLU A 661 -67.19 -24.71 -24.98
C GLU A 661 -67.79 -26.11 -24.66
N LYS A 662 -68.25 -26.46 -23.45
CA LYS A 662 -68.20 -25.88 -22.07
C LYS A 662 -68.78 -26.91 -21.06
N SER A 663 -68.95 -26.49 -19.80
CA SER A 663 -69.86 -27.00 -18.75
C SER A 663 -69.42 -28.18 -17.86
N GLY A 664 -69.63 -28.13 -16.52
CA GLY A 664 -70.02 -26.97 -15.69
C GLY A 664 -70.46 -27.29 -14.23
N MET A 665 -70.64 -26.21 -13.44
CA MET A 665 -71.51 -26.06 -12.24
C MET A 665 -71.14 -26.84 -10.93
N SER A 666 -71.23 -26.31 -9.69
CA SER A 666 -71.81 -25.04 -9.14
C SER A 666 -71.15 -24.58 -7.80
N ALA A 667 -71.51 -23.35 -7.39
CA ALA A 667 -71.23 -22.57 -6.14
C ALA A 667 -71.50 -23.26 -4.76
N GLU A 668 -71.23 -22.73 -3.55
CA GLU A 668 -71.11 -21.35 -2.98
C GLU A 668 -70.00 -21.28 -1.86
N VAL A 669 -69.10 -20.28 -1.81
CA VAL A 669 -69.07 -19.01 -1.00
C VAL A 669 -68.98 -19.13 0.55
N SER A 670 -67.82 -18.76 1.11
CA SER A 670 -67.66 -17.99 2.37
C SER A 670 -66.27 -17.31 2.41
N GLU A 671 -66.18 -16.13 3.03
CA GLU A 671 -65.02 -15.21 2.96
C GLU A 671 -63.87 -15.60 3.91
N ASP A 672 -62.62 -15.66 3.40
CA ASP A 672 -61.39 -15.26 4.11
C ASP A 672 -60.19 -15.34 3.15
N ASP A 673 -59.81 -14.21 2.51
CA ASP A 673 -58.74 -14.17 1.51
C ASP A 673 -57.57 -13.28 1.98
N SER A 674 -56.66 -13.87 2.75
CA SER A 674 -55.36 -13.28 3.10
C SER A 674 -54.40 -13.39 1.90
N ALA A 675 -54.68 -12.58 0.87
CA ALA A 675 -54.00 -12.65 -0.43
C ALA A 675 -52.51 -12.27 -0.35
N SER A 676 -51.66 -13.29 -0.22
CA SER A 676 -50.22 -13.17 -0.45
C SER A 676 -49.92 -12.87 -1.92
N GLN A 677 -49.74 -11.59 -2.25
CA GLN A 677 -49.41 -11.18 -3.62
C GLN A 677 -47.95 -11.48 -3.96
N SER A 678 -47.75 -12.24 -5.04
CA SER A 678 -46.44 -12.48 -5.63
C SER A 678 -45.90 -11.24 -6.35
N PRO A 679 -44.58 -10.97 -6.33
CA PRO A 679 -44.03 -9.72 -6.86
C PRO A 679 -44.17 -9.62 -8.39
N LEU A 680 -44.58 -8.44 -8.85
CA LEU A 680 -44.74 -8.13 -10.27
C LEU A 680 -43.42 -8.28 -11.03
N SER A 681 -43.47 -8.97 -12.18
CA SER A 681 -42.26 -9.13 -13.00
C SER A 681 -41.76 -7.78 -13.54
N HIS A 682 -40.44 -7.61 -13.60
CA HIS A 682 -39.77 -6.41 -14.12
C HIS A 682 -40.25 -5.97 -15.52
N LYS A 683 -40.81 -6.89 -16.32
CA LYS A 683 -41.39 -6.59 -17.64
C LYS A 683 -42.78 -5.90 -17.55
N ALA A 684 -43.58 -6.23 -16.53
CA ALA A 684 -44.87 -5.59 -16.27
C ALA A 684 -44.67 -4.18 -15.69
N LEU A 685 -43.74 -4.03 -14.74
CA LEU A 685 -43.35 -2.73 -14.19
C LEU A 685 -42.86 -1.76 -15.29
N LYS A 686 -42.00 -2.23 -16.20
CA LYS A 686 -41.54 -1.41 -17.33
C LYS A 686 -42.66 -1.07 -18.34
N ALA A 687 -43.69 -1.92 -18.48
CA ALA A 687 -44.85 -1.59 -19.30
C ALA A 687 -45.67 -0.46 -18.66
N CYS A 688 -45.98 -0.58 -17.37
CA CYS A 688 -46.75 0.43 -16.62
C CYS A 688 -46.06 1.81 -16.59
N VAL A 689 -44.74 1.87 -16.35
CA VAL A 689 -43.98 3.13 -16.41
C VAL A 689 -44.00 3.75 -17.81
N ASN A 690 -43.91 2.95 -18.87
CA ASN A 690 -43.97 3.45 -20.25
C ASN A 690 -45.38 3.92 -20.65
N GLU A 691 -46.43 3.35 -20.06
CA GLU A 691 -47.83 3.70 -20.33
C GLU A 691 -48.24 5.01 -19.62
N LEU A 692 -47.65 5.30 -18.45
CA LEU A 692 -47.86 6.54 -17.69
C LEU A 692 -46.94 7.71 -18.14
N ALA A 693 -45.85 7.42 -18.85
CA ALA A 693 -44.88 8.42 -19.31
C ALA A 693 -45.47 9.57 -20.18
N PRO A 694 -46.46 9.35 -21.07
CA PRO A 694 -47.05 10.44 -21.88
C PRO A 694 -47.90 11.43 -21.06
N HIS A 695 -48.33 11.06 -19.86
CA HIS A 695 -49.28 11.83 -19.04
C HIS A 695 -48.61 12.64 -17.91
N GLY A 696 -47.28 12.57 -17.79
CA GLY A 696 -46.52 13.31 -16.77
C GLY A 696 -46.54 12.68 -15.37
N GLU A 697 -47.17 11.52 -15.20
CA GLU A 697 -47.33 10.81 -13.91
C GLU A 697 -46.30 9.70 -13.68
N TRP A 698 -45.20 9.72 -14.44
CA TRP A 698 -44.11 8.73 -14.39
C TRP A 698 -43.50 8.56 -12.99
N LEU A 699 -43.45 9.63 -12.18
CA LEU A 699 -43.02 9.57 -10.77
C LEU A 699 -43.92 8.65 -9.93
N LEU A 700 -45.24 8.67 -10.13
CA LEU A 700 -46.18 7.83 -9.39
C LEU A 700 -45.96 6.33 -9.71
N GLY A 701 -45.69 6.02 -10.98
CA GLY A 701 -45.31 4.67 -11.42
C GLY A 701 -43.98 4.19 -10.83
N LEU A 702 -43.04 5.10 -10.56
CA LEU A 702 -41.77 4.78 -9.87
C LEU A 702 -41.97 4.57 -8.37
N THR A 703 -42.84 5.34 -7.72
CA THR A 703 -43.19 5.13 -6.31
C THR A 703 -43.88 3.77 -6.11
N LEU A 704 -44.80 3.37 -7.00
CA LEU A 704 -45.36 2.01 -7.00
C LEU A 704 -44.29 0.93 -7.23
N ALA A 705 -43.33 1.17 -8.12
CA ALA A 705 -42.26 0.22 -8.40
C ALA A 705 -41.35 -0.03 -7.18
N ALA A 706 -41.01 1.02 -6.44
CA ALA A 706 -40.22 0.94 -5.21
C ALA A 706 -41.01 0.31 -4.04
N ALA A 707 -42.30 0.59 -3.93
CA ALA A 707 -43.16 -0.02 -2.92
C ALA A 707 -43.29 -1.55 -3.08
N LEU A 708 -43.45 -2.04 -4.32
CA LEU A 708 -43.82 -3.42 -4.64
C LEU A 708 -42.65 -4.41 -4.81
N THR A 709 -41.39 -4.01 -4.55
CA THR A 709 -40.20 -4.86 -4.78
C THR A 709 -39.40 -5.10 -3.49
N PRO A 710 -39.47 -6.29 -2.85
CA PRO A 710 -38.68 -6.59 -1.66
C PRO A 710 -37.19 -6.83 -1.97
N GLY A 711 -36.29 -6.22 -1.19
CA GLY A 711 -34.87 -6.61 -1.08
C GLY A 711 -33.96 -6.33 -2.28
N GLY A 712 -34.39 -5.52 -3.26
CA GLY A 712 -33.59 -5.19 -4.45
C GLY A 712 -33.01 -3.77 -4.42
N GLY A 713 -31.68 -3.62 -4.46
CA GLY A 713 -31.04 -2.32 -4.65
C GLY A 713 -31.39 -1.73 -6.03
N PHE A 714 -31.96 -0.52 -6.04
CA PHE A 714 -32.35 0.17 -7.28
C PHE A 714 -31.14 0.88 -7.93
N ASP A 715 -30.94 0.64 -9.23
CA ASP A 715 -29.93 1.32 -10.05
C ASP A 715 -30.40 2.74 -10.43
N VAL A 716 -30.21 3.69 -9.50
CA VAL A 716 -30.62 5.10 -9.59
C VAL A 716 -30.12 5.76 -10.88
N LYS A 717 -28.93 5.37 -11.38
CA LYS A 717 -28.35 5.94 -12.61
C LYS A 717 -29.22 5.72 -13.84
N ARG A 718 -29.92 4.60 -13.95
CA ARG A 718 -30.83 4.34 -15.09
C ARG A 718 -32.14 5.13 -15.05
N LEU A 719 -32.49 5.69 -13.89
CA LEU A 719 -33.71 6.46 -13.69
C LEU A 719 -33.51 7.96 -13.91
N PHE A 720 -32.35 8.50 -13.50
CA PHE A 720 -32.05 9.93 -13.61
C PHE A 720 -31.35 10.34 -14.91
N LEU A 721 -30.74 9.41 -15.65
CA LEU A 721 -30.08 9.75 -16.92
C LEU A 721 -31.02 10.42 -17.95
N PRO A 722 -32.28 9.96 -18.16
CA PRO A 722 -33.22 10.65 -19.06
C PRO A 722 -33.71 12.01 -18.56
N LEU A 723 -33.61 12.28 -17.25
CA LEU A 723 -33.90 13.58 -16.65
C LEU A 723 -32.74 14.55 -16.93
N LEU A 724 -31.50 14.08 -16.74
CA LEU A 724 -30.28 14.83 -17.04
C LEU A 724 -30.16 15.13 -18.54
N GLU A 725 -30.37 14.14 -19.41
CA GLU A 725 -30.32 14.31 -20.88
C GLU A 725 -31.37 15.31 -21.41
N ARG A 726 -32.48 15.55 -20.69
CA ARG A 726 -33.44 16.62 -20.99
C ARG A 726 -33.00 17.98 -20.45
N LEU A 727 -32.55 18.03 -19.19
CA LEU A 727 -32.07 19.28 -18.55
C LEU A 727 -30.80 19.85 -19.19
N ASP A 728 -29.96 19.00 -19.79
CA ASP A 728 -28.74 19.40 -20.53
C ASP A 728 -29.05 19.82 -21.99
N GLY A 729 -30.29 19.56 -22.46
CA GLY A 729 -30.76 19.90 -23.81
C GLY A 729 -31.43 21.26 -23.94
N GLU A 730 -31.93 21.84 -22.84
CA GLU A 730 -32.59 23.15 -22.82
C GLU A 730 -31.57 24.27 -22.58
N GLN A 731 -31.15 24.94 -23.66
CA GLN A 731 -30.01 25.88 -23.63
C GLN A 731 -30.32 27.28 -23.04
N ARG A 732 -31.50 27.53 -22.46
CA ARG A 732 -31.85 28.85 -21.89
C ARG A 732 -32.62 28.74 -20.56
N PRO A 733 -32.28 29.56 -19.54
CA PRO A 733 -33.03 29.62 -18.28
C PRO A 733 -34.49 30.04 -18.43
N GLU A 734 -34.80 30.80 -19.49
CA GLU A 734 -36.14 31.33 -19.80
C GLU A 734 -37.19 30.21 -20.01
N ASP A 735 -36.78 29.05 -20.56
CA ASP A 735 -37.67 27.90 -20.77
C ASP A 735 -37.99 27.15 -19.45
N LEU A 736 -37.16 27.33 -18.40
CA LEU A 736 -37.34 26.72 -17.08
C LEU A 736 -38.33 27.47 -16.16
N GLU A 737 -38.71 28.71 -16.48
CA GLU A 737 -39.52 29.58 -15.61
C GLU A 737 -40.92 29.04 -15.30
N SER A 738 -41.47 28.15 -16.14
CA SER A 738 -42.83 27.61 -15.99
C SER A 738 -42.89 26.18 -15.41
N SER A 739 -41.75 25.64 -14.96
CA SER A 739 -41.59 24.19 -14.72
C SER A 739 -42.19 23.71 -13.39
N GLU A 740 -43.52 23.56 -13.37
CA GLU A 740 -44.27 22.77 -12.37
C GLU A 740 -43.67 21.36 -12.18
N TYR A 741 -43.06 20.83 -13.26
CA TYR A 741 -42.32 19.58 -13.33
C TYR A 741 -41.09 19.54 -12.40
N LEU A 742 -40.36 20.65 -12.22
CA LEU A 742 -39.20 20.72 -11.32
C LEU A 742 -39.65 20.61 -9.85
N ASN A 743 -40.74 21.28 -9.48
CA ASN A 743 -41.36 21.15 -8.16
C ASN A 743 -41.88 19.73 -7.93
N ARG A 744 -42.61 19.14 -8.89
CA ARG A 744 -43.07 17.74 -8.78
C ARG A 744 -41.91 16.75 -8.64
N ALA A 745 -40.77 16.98 -9.30
CA ALA A 745 -39.57 16.15 -9.14
C ALA A 745 -38.95 16.25 -7.73
N LEU A 746 -38.84 17.46 -7.18
CA LEU A 746 -38.39 17.70 -5.81
C LEU A 746 -39.34 17.08 -4.77
N THR A 747 -40.66 17.29 -4.89
CA THR A 747 -41.67 16.69 -4.00
C THR A 747 -41.69 15.16 -4.10
N GLY A 748 -41.49 14.61 -5.31
CA GLY A 748 -41.35 13.17 -5.54
C GLY A 748 -40.12 12.58 -4.86
N PHE A 749 -38.97 13.25 -4.98
CA PHE A 749 -37.72 12.86 -4.33
C PHE A 749 -37.85 12.88 -2.78
N ILE A 750 -38.42 13.95 -2.22
CA ILE A 750 -38.65 14.09 -0.77
C ILE A 750 -39.60 13.01 -0.26
N SER A 751 -40.67 12.69 -1.00
CA SER A 751 -41.60 11.61 -0.65
C SER A 751 -40.92 10.23 -0.67
N LEU A 752 -40.07 9.98 -1.66
CA LEU A 752 -39.35 8.72 -1.81
C LEU A 752 -38.27 8.55 -0.72
N TYR A 753 -37.64 9.65 -0.29
CA TYR A 753 -36.72 9.69 0.84
C TYR A 753 -37.43 9.45 2.19
N ARG A 754 -38.58 10.09 2.44
CA ARG A 754 -39.42 9.81 3.63
C ARG A 754 -39.85 8.34 3.69
N HIS A 755 -40.25 7.75 2.57
CA HIS A 755 -40.67 6.34 2.52
C HIS A 755 -39.49 5.37 2.70
N PHE A 756 -38.28 5.75 2.28
CA PHE A 756 -37.05 4.99 2.57
C PHE A 756 -36.72 5.01 4.06
N LEU A 757 -36.84 6.16 4.72
CA LEU A 757 -36.63 6.31 6.17
C LEU A 757 -37.66 5.50 6.98
N ALA A 758 -38.96 5.61 6.66
CA ALA A 758 -40.01 4.84 7.34
C ALA A 758 -39.82 3.31 7.22
N ARG A 759 -39.18 2.82 6.15
CA ARG A 759 -38.85 1.40 5.98
C ARG A 759 -37.62 0.92 6.76
N LEU A 760 -36.80 1.83 7.30
CA LEU A 760 -35.70 1.45 8.19
C LEU A 760 -36.23 1.13 9.60
N ASP A 761 -37.27 1.83 10.05
CA ASP A 761 -37.94 1.58 11.34
C ASP A 761 -38.72 0.26 11.39
N GLU A 762 -39.24 -0.24 10.25
CA GLU A 762 -40.05 -1.47 10.17
C GLU A 762 -39.21 -2.78 10.14
N THR A 763 -37.95 -2.79 10.55
CA THR A 763 -37.11 -4.00 10.55
C THR A 763 -37.33 -4.82 11.84
N PRO A 764 -38.01 -5.99 11.84
CA PRO A 764 -38.36 -6.67 13.08
C PRO A 764 -37.19 -7.48 13.64
N ALA A 765 -36.94 -7.37 14.94
CA ALA A 765 -36.13 -8.34 15.67
C ALA A 765 -36.82 -9.72 15.66
N SER A 766 -36.03 -10.79 15.53
CA SER A 766 -36.55 -12.17 15.48
C SER A 766 -37.18 -12.59 16.81
N PRO A 767 -38.38 -13.22 16.81
CA PRO A 767 -39.07 -13.56 18.06
C PRO A 767 -38.60 -14.91 18.64
N ALA A 768 -38.11 -14.89 19.87
CA ALA A 768 -37.97 -16.07 20.72
C ALA A 768 -38.24 -15.71 22.19
N ALA A 769 -38.93 -16.62 22.89
CA ALA A 769 -39.29 -16.59 24.31
C ALA A 769 -40.32 -15.52 24.76
N ALA A 770 -41.57 -15.97 24.89
CA ALA A 770 -42.55 -15.40 25.81
C ALA A 770 -43.44 -16.53 26.38
N GLU A 771 -43.30 -16.86 27.67
CA GLU A 771 -44.34 -17.55 28.45
C GLU A 771 -44.19 -17.29 29.97
N GLN A 772 -45.21 -16.63 30.54
CA GLN A 772 -45.72 -16.72 31.92
C GLN A 772 -44.88 -16.23 33.14
N ASP A 773 -45.46 -15.84 34.28
CA ASP A 773 -46.60 -14.94 34.59
C ASP A 773 -46.66 -14.63 36.12
N THR A 774 -47.10 -13.43 36.56
CA THR A 774 -47.46 -13.02 37.97
C THR A 774 -46.42 -13.20 39.11
N ILE A 775 -46.45 -12.59 40.31
CA ILE A 775 -47.02 -11.38 40.97
C ILE A 775 -46.04 -11.04 42.15
N GLY A 776 -45.83 -9.81 42.64
CA GLY A 776 -46.28 -8.48 42.22
C GLY A 776 -46.06 -7.39 43.31
N ARG A 777 -46.30 -6.11 42.94
CA ARG A 777 -46.40 -4.86 43.76
C ARG A 777 -45.13 -4.44 44.55
N ALA A 778 -44.55 -3.25 44.33
CA ALA A 778 -45.21 -1.93 44.36
C ALA A 778 -44.48 -0.87 43.49
N ALA A 779 -45.20 0.21 43.14
CA ALA A 779 -44.69 1.39 42.41
C ALA A 779 -45.05 2.68 43.18
N PRO A 780 -44.38 3.83 42.90
CA PRO A 780 -44.90 4.67 41.81
C PRO A 780 -43.85 5.36 40.91
N ALA A 781 -44.23 5.50 39.63
CA ALA A 781 -43.79 6.51 38.65
C ALA A 781 -42.28 6.68 38.36
N ALA A 782 -41.75 5.88 37.43
CA ALA A 782 -40.65 6.28 36.55
C ALA A 782 -41.23 6.68 35.18
N GLY A 783 -40.78 7.81 34.61
CA GLY A 783 -41.14 8.22 33.27
C GLY A 783 -40.17 7.61 32.26
N GLY A 784 -40.62 6.62 31.49
CA GLY A 784 -39.90 6.13 30.31
C GLY A 784 -40.23 6.99 29.10
N SER A 785 -39.22 7.37 28.32
CA SER A 785 -39.38 7.91 26.98
C SER A 785 -39.01 6.84 25.96
N GLU A 786 -40.01 6.26 25.31
CA GLU A 786 -39.80 5.70 23.98
C GLU A 786 -39.35 6.86 23.09
N MET A 787 -38.18 6.75 22.45
CA MET A 787 -37.79 7.70 21.40
C MET A 787 -38.58 7.37 20.14
N SER A 788 -39.79 7.93 20.02
CA SER A 788 -40.43 8.07 18.72
C SER A 788 -39.66 9.09 17.87
N TYR A 789 -39.47 8.78 16.59
CA TYR A 789 -38.84 9.68 15.60
C TYR A 789 -39.85 10.68 14.96
N ASP A 790 -41.04 10.85 15.54
CA ASP A 790 -42.12 11.73 15.04
C ASP A 790 -41.69 13.20 14.78
N TRP A 791 -40.62 13.69 15.43
CA TRP A 791 -40.16 15.08 15.29
C TRP A 791 -39.40 15.39 13.99
N ILE A 792 -39.01 14.38 13.20
CA ILE A 792 -38.32 14.58 11.90
C ILE A 792 -39.34 14.84 10.77
N THR A 793 -40.63 14.60 10.99
CA THR A 793 -41.64 14.56 9.92
C THR A 793 -42.40 15.85 9.62
N GLU A 794 -42.47 16.83 10.52
CA GLU A 794 -43.44 17.94 10.36
C GLU A 794 -42.90 19.23 9.69
N ASP A 795 -41.68 19.70 9.97
CA ASP A 795 -41.26 21.07 9.59
C ASP A 795 -40.25 21.22 8.43
N LEU A 796 -40.37 20.39 7.39
CA LEU A 796 -39.73 20.67 6.08
C LEU A 796 -40.63 21.56 5.20
N THR A 797 -40.90 22.77 5.70
CA THR A 797 -41.59 23.82 4.92
C THR A 797 -40.63 24.37 3.87
N VAL A 798 -40.88 24.05 2.59
CA VAL A 798 -40.10 24.61 1.47
C VAL A 798 -40.36 26.10 1.37
N VAL A 799 -39.44 26.91 1.90
CA VAL A 799 -39.38 28.35 1.59
C VAL A 799 -39.25 28.48 0.07
N ALA A 800 -40.15 29.22 -0.55
CA ALA A 800 -40.12 29.46 -1.99
C ALA A 800 -38.84 30.23 -2.36
N LEU A 801 -37.83 29.50 -2.88
CA LEU A 801 -36.58 30.09 -3.37
C LEU A 801 -36.87 30.81 -4.68
N ASP A 802 -37.30 32.06 -4.67
CA ASP A 802 -37.87 32.71 -5.87
C ASP A 802 -36.89 32.91 -7.04
N GLU A 803 -35.57 32.72 -6.86
CA GLU A 803 -34.60 32.74 -7.96
C GLU A 803 -34.33 31.35 -8.59
N PRO A 804 -34.53 31.19 -9.92
CA PRO A 804 -34.35 29.90 -10.62
C PRO A 804 -32.93 29.32 -10.56
N GLU A 805 -31.88 30.16 -10.60
CA GLU A 805 -30.49 29.68 -10.56
C GLU A 805 -30.16 28.99 -9.23
N VAL A 806 -30.73 29.47 -8.12
CA VAL A 806 -30.53 28.87 -6.79
C VAL A 806 -31.16 27.47 -6.74
N ARG A 807 -32.38 27.30 -7.27
CA ARG A 807 -33.04 25.97 -7.37
C ARG A 807 -32.23 25.00 -8.23
N LEU A 808 -31.76 25.47 -9.39
CA LEU A 808 -30.99 24.64 -10.33
C LEU A 808 -29.64 24.22 -9.73
N ASN A 809 -28.96 25.12 -9.00
CA ASN A 809 -27.70 24.82 -8.33
C ASN A 809 -27.89 23.90 -7.12
N LEU A 810 -28.99 24.00 -6.37
CA LEU A 810 -29.34 23.06 -5.30
C LEU A 810 -29.56 21.64 -5.83
N VAL A 811 -30.31 21.50 -6.93
CA VAL A 811 -30.53 20.21 -7.60
C VAL A 811 -29.22 19.64 -8.16
N ARG A 812 -28.37 20.47 -8.79
CA ARG A 812 -27.04 20.06 -9.25
C ARG A 812 -26.12 19.63 -8.09
N GLY A 813 -26.18 20.31 -6.94
CA GLY A 813 -25.45 19.95 -5.73
C GLY A 813 -25.88 18.61 -5.14
N LEU A 814 -27.20 18.37 -5.04
CA LEU A 814 -27.77 17.09 -4.59
C LEU A 814 -27.39 15.93 -5.55
N VAL A 815 -27.44 16.15 -6.86
CA VAL A 815 -27.00 15.15 -7.85
C VAL A 815 -25.50 14.88 -7.76
N ALA A 816 -24.66 15.91 -7.57
CA ALA A 816 -23.22 15.76 -7.40
C ALA A 816 -22.84 15.05 -6.07
N GLY A 817 -23.67 15.17 -5.03
CA GLY A 817 -23.52 14.39 -3.79
C GLY A 817 -23.88 12.91 -3.94
N ILE A 818 -24.73 12.56 -4.92
CA ILE A 818 -25.15 11.18 -5.21
C ILE A 818 -24.19 10.49 -6.19
N ASP A 819 -23.54 11.22 -7.10
CA ASP A 819 -22.59 10.67 -8.08
C ASP A 819 -21.16 11.17 -7.83
N GLY A 820 -20.43 10.45 -6.96
CA GLY A 820 -19.08 10.79 -6.49
C GLY A 820 -17.94 10.70 -7.51
N ASN A 821 -18.05 11.36 -8.67
CA ASN A 821 -16.92 11.63 -9.57
C ASN A 821 -17.18 12.83 -10.51
N PRO A 822 -16.47 13.97 -10.35
CA PRO A 822 -16.67 15.16 -11.16
C PRO A 822 -15.78 15.20 -12.41
N ARG A 823 -16.33 14.92 -13.60
CA ARG A 823 -15.67 15.24 -14.89
C ARG A 823 -16.67 15.72 -15.93
N GLY A 824 -16.74 17.04 -16.12
CA GLY A 824 -17.53 17.63 -17.23
C GLY A 824 -17.59 19.17 -17.26
N TRP A 825 -17.40 19.86 -16.13
CA TRP A 825 -17.58 21.33 -16.03
C TRP A 825 -16.30 21.99 -15.50
N SER A 826 -16.00 23.21 -15.97
CA SER A 826 -14.80 23.97 -15.60
C SER A 826 -14.71 24.26 -14.09
N PRO A 827 -13.51 24.35 -13.50
CA PRO A 827 -13.35 24.39 -12.06
C PRO A 827 -13.82 25.72 -11.46
N ILE A 828 -14.81 25.64 -10.57
CA ILE A 828 -15.10 26.69 -9.59
C ILE A 828 -13.92 26.76 -8.60
N PRO A 829 -13.32 27.92 -8.32
CA PRO A 829 -12.22 28.05 -7.37
C PRO A 829 -12.59 27.58 -5.95
N ALA A 830 -11.63 26.98 -5.24
CA ALA A 830 -11.86 26.27 -3.98
C ALA A 830 -12.59 27.10 -2.91
N GLY A 831 -12.34 28.42 -2.82
CA GLY A 831 -13.00 29.30 -1.86
C GLY A 831 -14.53 29.35 -1.96
N ALA A 832 -15.11 29.11 -3.15
CA ALA A 832 -16.57 29.13 -3.32
C ALA A 832 -17.25 27.81 -2.90
N ARG A 833 -16.52 26.69 -2.76
CA ARG A 833 -17.10 25.41 -2.28
C ARG A 833 -17.55 25.51 -0.83
N ASN A 834 -16.77 26.17 0.02
CA ASN A 834 -17.10 26.32 1.43
C ASN A 834 -18.26 27.31 1.65
N ASN A 835 -18.38 28.35 0.81
CA ASN A 835 -19.39 29.40 0.96
C ASN A 835 -20.83 28.94 0.60
N VAL A 836 -21.01 27.86 -0.17
CA VAL A 836 -22.33 27.33 -0.54
C VAL A 836 -22.74 26.13 0.33
N ILE A 837 -21.78 25.30 0.76
CA ILE A 837 -22.06 24.09 1.56
C ILE A 837 -22.09 24.42 3.07
N GLY A 838 -21.32 25.40 3.53
CA GLY A 838 -21.30 25.85 4.94
C GLY A 838 -22.67 26.28 5.49
N PRO A 839 -23.43 27.16 4.81
CA PRO A 839 -24.74 27.61 5.28
C PRO A 839 -25.77 26.48 5.43
N LEU A 840 -25.70 25.44 4.58
CA LEU A 840 -26.60 24.28 4.66
C LEU A 840 -26.29 23.34 5.84
N ARG A 841 -25.06 23.31 6.34
CA ARG A 841 -24.72 22.58 7.58
C ARG A 841 -25.17 23.31 8.84
N LEU A 842 -25.24 24.64 8.83
CA LEU A 842 -25.65 25.46 9.98
C LEU A 842 -27.15 25.42 10.29
N LEU A 843 -27.97 24.83 9.42
CA LEU A 843 -29.42 24.63 9.64
C LEU A 843 -29.78 23.39 10.46
N VAL A 844 -28.80 22.55 10.84
CA VAL A 844 -29.04 21.23 11.46
C VAL A 844 -28.18 20.99 12.73
N ALA A 845 -27.55 22.04 13.27
CA ALA A 845 -26.72 21.94 14.48
C ALA A 845 -27.38 22.68 15.66
N ASP A 846 -27.85 21.89 16.64
CA ASP A 846 -28.54 22.34 17.85
C ASP A 846 -27.54 22.89 18.91
N THR A 847 -27.43 24.21 19.03
CA THR A 847 -27.01 24.89 20.28
C THR A 847 -27.69 26.26 20.44
N GLY A 848 -28.37 26.47 21.56
CA GLY A 848 -29.24 27.62 21.82
C GLY A 848 -28.58 28.99 22.10
N GLU A 849 -27.45 29.33 21.48
CA GLU A 849 -26.80 30.66 21.64
C GLU A 849 -26.40 31.30 20.30
N LEU A 850 -27.33 32.07 19.72
CA LEU A 850 -27.14 32.76 18.44
C LEU A 850 -26.24 34.04 18.38
N PRO A 851 -25.72 34.69 19.46
CA PRO A 851 -25.05 35.99 19.30
C PRO A 851 -23.72 35.97 18.51
N VAL A 852 -22.91 34.92 18.69
CA VAL A 852 -21.46 34.95 18.36
C VAL A 852 -21.20 34.72 16.86
N ALA A 853 -22.10 34.03 16.15
CA ALA A 853 -21.91 33.72 14.73
C ALA A 853 -22.00 34.95 13.80
N THR A 854 -22.72 36.01 14.21
CA THR A 854 -22.96 37.19 13.37
C THR A 854 -21.68 37.97 13.05
N ASP A 855 -20.81 38.17 14.04
CA ASP A 855 -19.59 38.97 13.88
C ASP A 855 -18.53 38.26 13.03
N ALA A 856 -18.47 36.91 13.11
CA ALA A 856 -17.56 36.10 12.30
C ALA A 856 -17.87 36.17 10.80
N VAL A 857 -19.15 36.25 10.41
CA VAL A 857 -19.56 36.37 9.00
C VAL A 857 -19.23 37.77 8.45
N VAL A 858 -19.46 38.83 9.23
CA VAL A 858 -19.17 40.22 8.83
C VAL A 858 -17.64 40.48 8.78
N ALA A 859 -16.87 39.90 9.71
CA ALA A 859 -15.41 39.99 9.70
C ALA A 859 -14.81 39.35 8.44
N ASN A 860 -15.28 38.15 8.05
CA ASN A 860 -14.79 37.48 6.84
C ASN A 860 -15.19 38.20 5.54
N ALA A 861 -16.35 38.85 5.48
CA ALA A 861 -16.75 39.70 4.35
C ALA A 861 -15.89 40.99 4.18
N SER A 862 -15.03 41.28 5.16
CA SER A 862 -14.10 42.43 5.14
C SER A 862 -12.72 42.07 4.55
N LEU A 863 -12.47 40.81 4.21
CA LEU A 863 -11.20 40.31 3.63
C LEU A 863 -11.18 40.27 2.09
N LEU A 864 -12.19 40.86 1.43
CA LEU A 864 -12.26 40.96 -0.03
C LEU A 864 -11.46 42.18 -0.52
N ASP A 865 -10.67 41.98 -1.59
CA ASP A 865 -9.79 43.01 -2.17
C ASP A 865 -10.58 44.26 -2.61
N PRO A 866 -10.27 45.46 -2.08
CA PRO A 866 -11.07 46.66 -2.30
C PRO A 866 -11.02 47.24 -3.73
N ASP A 867 -10.01 46.89 -4.54
CA ASP A 867 -9.78 47.49 -5.86
C ASP A 867 -10.41 46.71 -7.04
N ASP A 868 -11.04 45.55 -6.82
CA ASP A 868 -11.77 44.82 -7.87
C ASP A 868 -13.16 45.44 -8.15
N SER A 869 -13.17 46.38 -9.10
CA SER A 869 -14.37 47.08 -9.58
C SER A 869 -15.50 46.16 -10.09
N THR A 870 -15.22 44.88 -10.37
CA THR A 870 -16.21 43.90 -10.84
C THR A 870 -17.14 43.40 -9.72
N PHE A 871 -16.75 43.56 -8.44
CA PHE A 871 -17.46 42.96 -7.30
C PHE A 871 -18.24 43.93 -6.40
N GLN A 872 -18.06 45.25 -6.53
CA GLN A 872 -18.71 46.23 -5.63
C GLN A 872 -20.25 46.13 -5.65
N MET A 873 -20.87 46.01 -6.83
CA MET A 873 -22.33 45.94 -6.98
C MET A 873 -22.93 44.60 -6.48
N SER A 874 -22.13 43.54 -6.41
CA SER A 874 -22.52 42.24 -5.85
C SER A 874 -22.36 42.20 -4.33
N ARG A 875 -21.40 42.94 -3.78
CA ARG A 875 -21.11 43.01 -2.34
C ARG A 875 -22.25 43.67 -1.56
N GLU A 876 -22.80 44.79 -2.03
CA GLU A 876 -23.94 45.45 -1.37
C GLU A 876 -25.18 44.55 -1.37
N LYS A 877 -25.55 43.96 -2.52
CA LYS A 877 -26.70 43.04 -2.62
C LYS A 877 -26.56 41.79 -1.76
N CYS A 878 -25.35 41.22 -1.66
CA CYS A 878 -25.08 40.06 -0.82
C CYS A 878 -25.16 40.43 0.68
N LEU A 879 -24.67 41.62 1.06
CA LEU A 879 -24.82 42.15 2.42
C LEU A 879 -26.29 42.48 2.76
N GLU A 880 -27.07 43.05 1.85
CA GLU A 880 -28.53 43.24 2.03
C GLU A 880 -29.23 41.89 2.23
N SER A 881 -28.96 40.90 1.36
CA SER A 881 -29.59 39.58 1.43
C SER A 881 -29.25 38.82 2.72
N ILE A 882 -28.00 38.90 3.20
CA ILE A 882 -27.59 38.33 4.49
C ILE A 882 -28.23 39.11 5.66
N THR A 883 -28.33 40.44 5.56
CA THR A 883 -28.97 41.26 6.59
C THR A 883 -30.46 40.96 6.70
N ASP A 884 -31.17 40.78 5.59
CA ASP A 884 -32.58 40.42 5.57
C ASP A 884 -32.83 38.98 6.01
N LEU A 885 -31.95 38.03 5.69
CA LEU A 885 -31.99 36.67 6.26
C LEU A 885 -31.82 36.67 7.78
N VAL A 886 -30.87 37.44 8.31
CA VAL A 886 -30.68 37.60 9.77
C VAL A 886 -31.88 38.32 10.41
N ARG A 887 -32.52 39.24 9.70
CA ARG A 887 -33.71 39.96 10.16
C ARG A 887 -34.95 39.07 10.18
N LEU A 888 -35.13 38.22 9.18
CA LEU A 888 -36.17 37.18 9.11
C LEU A 888 -35.97 36.11 10.18
N ALA A 889 -34.73 35.64 10.40
CA ALA A 889 -34.43 34.69 11.48
C ALA A 889 -34.74 35.27 12.87
N ARG A 890 -34.44 36.56 13.10
CA ARG A 890 -34.83 37.24 14.35
C ARG A 890 -36.33 37.46 14.49
N LEU A 891 -37.06 37.62 13.39
CA LEU A 891 -38.53 37.72 13.37
C LEU A 891 -39.24 36.37 13.54
N ALA A 892 -38.60 35.26 13.16
CA ALA A 892 -39.10 33.90 13.37
C ALA A 892 -38.79 33.35 14.77
N HIS A 893 -37.89 34.01 15.51
CA HIS A 893 -37.52 33.67 16.89
C HIS A 893 -38.27 34.53 17.95
N GLN A 894 -39.01 35.56 17.52
CA GLN A 894 -39.90 36.39 18.34
C GLN A 894 -41.35 35.92 18.24
#